data_AF-A0AAV0PT01-F1
#
_entry.id   AF-A0AAV0PT01-F1
#
_cell.length_a   1.000
_cell.length_b   1.000
_cell.length_c   1.000
_cell.angle_alpha   90.00
_cell.angle_beta   90.00
_cell.angle_gamma   90.00
#
_symmetry.space_group_name_H-M   'P 1'
#
loop_
_entity.id
_entity.type
_entity.pdbx_description
1 polymer ?
#
loop_
_entity_poly.entity_id
_entity_poly.type
_entity_poly.pdbx_seq_one_letter_code
_entity_poly.pdbx_strand_id
1 'polypeptide(L)'
;MGRKERSPASSTHEVEVISSPNSVSSSLYYSPYNDLLTADEDHRGGGSVRMAGARLGSLKDVMKSPPWMRGYRDLKLEEDDGGAAGSLAGKSRGSDESLFFGDVQHDHPQFLFQLKRRIDRVGIELPTVEVRFEGLRVEAEARKASRALPSLYNFTANMVEDLLSYIHILESRKKQVCILEDLTGILKPSRMTLLLGPPSSGKTTFLTALAGQLDPSLKVSGEVTFNGHRMDEFVAQRTAAYVGQHDQHIGEMTVRETLAFSARCQGSQFLSEVAKEVLKRESERNIKVDVDHNVDIFLKAMASEGGQKLDILTEYVTKILGLDQCADTIVGNEMRRGISGGQKKRLTIGEMLVGPARVLLMDEISNGLDTSTTFQIVNSIKHTTHILNGTSVVSLLQPAPETYELFDDIILFSDGHIVYQGPREDILQFFRHMGFTCPERKAIADFLQEVISRNDQQQYWSHEDQPYCFITVKEFSDAFLSFHVGKRMKEEMSIPFEKDMSNPFALATNKYGTTKMELLKACMAREFLLMKRNSIVHIFKLLQLALMGVVLMTLFLRTGMTRDSVLDGMVYMGALFFIVIMIIFNGMAEQSLNIAKLPIFYKQRNYLFYPPWAFSLPPCILQIPTAILEAAVWVFITYFMIGFDPELSRFFKQFFLLILVSKMSNALFRMMSGLGRTAVLTNLLAGFTLLTLLALSGFVMSRENINKFWIWGYWASPFMYAQNAVVVNEFLGKSWSHVPPGSIVPLGVQVLKSRGFFTNEYWYWIGIGGLLGYIVLFNLGYTLSLMFLNPLDKPQAISPDEEIHIDKPCRTNIIMMTSDQETKGSNPNIFEASSARMNSTSQDKPKDKVKKMKKKSKKGMVLPFQPHFITFDDITYSVDMPKEMKVHGAPEKKLILLNSLSGSFRPGVLTALMGVTGAGKTTLLDVLAGRKTAGYIHGTITISGYPKKQHTFARIAGYCEQNDIHSPLVTVYESLVYSAWLRLPNEVDMETRMMFVEEVMGLVELNNLRNSIVGLPGVNGLSIEQRKRLTIAVELVANPSIIFMDEPTSGLDARAAAIVMRTVRNTVDTGRTVVCTIHQPSVDIFESFDEVYLVF
;
A
#
# COMPACT_ATOMS: atom_id res chain seq x y z
N MET A 1 -31.71 57.42 -27.06
CA MET A 1 -32.73 57.46 -28.13
C MET A 1 -32.89 56.06 -28.68
N GLY A 2 -34.13 55.59 -28.75
CA GLY A 2 -34.43 54.18 -28.96
C GLY A 2 -34.62 53.75 -30.40
N ARG A 3 -34.57 52.42 -30.54
CA ARG A 3 -35.38 51.54 -31.41
C ARG A 3 -35.08 51.46 -32.92
N LYS A 4 -34.95 50.18 -33.32
CA LYS A 4 -35.50 49.51 -34.52
C LYS A 4 -34.72 49.80 -35.82
N GLU A 5 -34.55 48.89 -36.79
CA GLU A 5 -35.12 47.58 -37.09
C GLU A 5 -34.33 46.96 -38.28
N ARG A 6 -34.40 45.63 -38.42
CA ARG A 6 -34.44 44.84 -39.68
C ARG A 6 -33.18 44.60 -40.54
N SER A 7 -32.85 43.31 -40.59
CA SER A 7 -32.30 42.53 -41.71
C SER A 7 -33.15 42.63 -43.00
N PRO A 8 -32.61 42.19 -44.16
CA PRO A 8 -33.00 40.86 -44.65
C PRO A 8 -31.87 40.04 -45.30
N ALA A 9 -32.16 38.77 -45.50
CA ALA A 9 -31.32 37.71 -46.03
C ALA A 9 -31.65 37.35 -47.49
N SER A 10 -30.68 36.74 -48.20
CA SER A 10 -30.82 35.71 -49.24
C SER A 10 -29.41 35.23 -49.61
N SER A 11 -28.92 34.03 -49.22
CA SER A 11 -29.16 32.70 -49.84
C SER A 11 -28.63 32.65 -51.29
N THR A 12 -27.72 31.77 -51.74
CA THR A 12 -27.71 30.30 -51.61
C THR A 12 -26.48 29.69 -52.36
N HIS A 13 -25.96 28.56 -51.83
CA HIS A 13 -25.41 27.36 -52.51
C HIS A 13 -24.09 27.49 -53.33
N GLU A 14 -23.11 26.57 -53.28
CA GLU A 14 -23.06 25.16 -52.83
C GLU A 14 -21.61 24.62 -52.68
N VAL A 15 -21.46 23.67 -51.74
CA VAL A 15 -20.64 22.42 -51.74
C VAL A 15 -19.10 22.52 -51.62
N GLU A 16 -18.51 22.26 -50.44
CA GLU A 16 -18.20 20.97 -49.75
C GLU A 16 -16.99 20.19 -50.30
N VAL A 17 -15.87 20.21 -49.55
CA VAL A 17 -15.05 19.02 -49.24
C VAL A 17 -14.45 19.16 -47.82
N ILE A 18 -15.11 18.48 -46.87
CA ILE A 18 -14.58 17.60 -45.81
C ILE A 18 -13.34 18.06 -45.01
N SER A 19 -13.58 18.55 -43.79
CA SER A 19 -12.64 18.45 -42.67
C SER A 19 -13.37 17.93 -41.42
N SER A 20 -12.83 16.85 -40.85
CA SER A 20 -13.34 16.14 -39.68
C SER A 20 -12.93 16.82 -38.36
N PRO A 21 -13.84 17.03 -37.40
CA PRO A 21 -13.48 17.26 -36.00
C PRO A 21 -13.88 16.06 -35.13
N ASN A 22 -12.90 15.31 -34.65
CA ASN A 22 -13.08 14.39 -33.53
C ASN A 22 -12.70 15.11 -32.23
N SER A 23 -13.70 15.70 -31.58
CA SER A 23 -13.65 16.04 -30.14
C SER A 23 -14.96 15.58 -29.49
N VAL A 24 -15.06 14.28 -29.24
CA VAL A 24 -16.09 13.72 -28.37
C VAL A 24 -15.59 13.87 -26.93
N SER A 25 -16.03 14.94 -26.28
CA SER A 25 -16.00 15.09 -24.83
C SER A 25 -17.08 14.21 -24.22
N SER A 26 -16.66 13.27 -23.37
CA SER A 26 -17.54 12.47 -22.53
C SER A 26 -18.02 13.29 -21.33
N SER A 27 -19.18 13.94 -21.49
CA SER A 27 -20.02 14.40 -20.39
C SER A 27 -21.36 13.72 -20.50
N LEU A 28 -21.64 12.72 -19.63
CA LEU A 28 -22.98 12.24 -19.29
C LEU A 28 -22.87 11.18 -18.18
N TYR A 29 -23.24 11.56 -16.95
CA TYR A 29 -24.27 10.92 -16.11
C TYR A 29 -24.27 11.61 -14.73
N TYR A 30 -25.03 12.70 -14.63
CA TYR A 30 -25.65 13.17 -13.40
C TYR A 30 -27.11 13.36 -13.76
N SER A 31 -28.01 12.62 -13.09
CA SER A 31 -29.45 12.89 -13.16
C SER A 31 -29.94 13.28 -11.76
N PRO A 32 -30.58 14.44 -11.60
CA PRO A 32 -31.24 14.85 -10.37
C PRO A 32 -32.74 14.54 -10.47
N TYR A 33 -33.27 13.72 -9.56
CA TYR A 33 -34.70 13.69 -9.27
C TYR A 33 -34.90 13.27 -7.81
N ASN A 34 -35.28 14.23 -6.97
CA ASN A 34 -36.26 14.06 -5.89
C ASN A 34 -36.47 15.41 -5.19
N ASP A 35 -37.38 16.20 -5.74
CA ASP A 35 -38.19 17.17 -5.00
C ASP A 35 -39.62 16.97 -5.51
N LEU A 36 -40.49 16.41 -4.68
CA LEU A 36 -41.95 16.58 -4.65
C LEU A 36 -42.60 15.46 -3.82
N LEU A 37 -43.03 15.82 -2.60
CA LEU A 37 -44.31 15.49 -1.95
C LEU A 37 -44.14 15.39 -0.43
N THR A 38 -44.22 16.54 0.22
CA THR A 38 -44.76 16.68 1.58
C THR A 38 -46.11 17.36 1.45
N ALA A 39 -47.18 16.66 1.80
CA ALA A 39 -48.47 17.25 2.11
C ALA A 39 -48.96 16.61 3.41
N ASP A 40 -49.18 17.47 4.40
CA ASP A 40 -49.95 17.21 5.63
C ASP A 40 -51.34 16.70 5.29
N GLU A 41 -51.90 15.81 6.12
CA GLU A 41 -53.28 15.92 6.60
C GLU A 41 -53.56 14.93 7.75
N ASP A 42 -53.94 15.50 8.90
CA ASP A 42 -54.68 14.85 9.97
C ASP A 42 -56.10 14.49 9.51
N HIS A 43 -56.58 13.27 9.79
CA HIS A 43 -57.93 13.05 10.35
C HIS A 43 -58.23 11.59 10.74
N ARG A 44 -59.10 11.49 11.76
CA ARG A 44 -59.66 10.29 12.40
C ARG A 44 -60.56 9.48 11.47
N GLY A 45 -60.64 8.16 11.70
CA GLY A 45 -61.79 7.35 11.27
C GLY A 45 -61.50 5.85 11.29
N GLY A 46 -62.22 5.10 12.13
CA GLY A 46 -62.06 3.65 12.29
C GLY A 46 -62.62 2.81 11.14
N GLY A 47 -62.20 1.54 11.09
CA GLY A 47 -62.74 0.55 10.16
C GLY A 47 -61.94 -0.75 10.18
N SER A 48 -62.41 -1.72 10.96
CA SER A 48 -61.92 -3.09 11.01
C SER A 48 -62.24 -3.84 9.71
N VAL A 49 -61.22 -4.40 9.04
CA VAL A 49 -61.38 -5.61 8.20
C VAL A 49 -60.17 -6.53 8.40
N ARG A 50 -60.41 -7.71 8.97
CA ARG A 50 -59.49 -8.85 9.02
C ARG A 50 -59.43 -9.51 7.64
N MET A 51 -58.22 -9.70 7.10
CA MET A 51 -57.91 -10.74 6.12
C MET A 51 -56.54 -11.32 6.48
N ALA A 52 -56.53 -12.61 6.83
CA ALA A 52 -55.34 -13.39 7.09
C ALA A 52 -54.74 -13.88 5.76
N GLY A 53 -53.42 -13.80 5.61
CA GLY A 53 -52.72 -14.34 4.44
C GLY A 53 -51.22 -14.05 4.41
N ALA A 54 -50.43 -15.00 4.94
CA ALA A 54 -49.01 -15.28 4.71
C ALA A 54 -48.03 -14.08 4.59
N ARG A 55 -47.29 -13.80 5.68
CA ARG A 55 -46.05 -13.00 5.64
C ARG A 55 -44.96 -13.77 4.88
N LEU A 56 -44.59 -13.30 3.69
CA LEU A 56 -43.26 -13.54 3.14
C LEU A 56 -42.22 -12.99 4.13
N GLY A 57 -41.33 -13.85 4.61
CA GLY A 57 -40.24 -13.46 5.50
C GLY A 57 -39.36 -12.38 4.87
N SER A 58 -39.06 -11.33 5.64
CA SER A 58 -38.14 -10.28 5.25
C SER A 58 -36.77 -10.87 4.94
N LEU A 59 -36.13 -10.42 3.85
CA LEU A 59 -34.73 -10.75 3.50
C LEU A 59 -33.73 -10.49 4.65
N LYS A 60 -34.11 -9.70 5.66
CA LYS A 60 -33.32 -9.48 6.88
C LYS A 60 -33.28 -10.70 7.81
N ASP A 61 -34.32 -11.54 7.83
CA ASP A 61 -34.39 -12.71 8.73
C ASP A 61 -33.55 -13.89 8.24
N VAL A 62 -33.35 -14.00 6.91
CA VAL A 62 -32.46 -15.01 6.29
C VAL A 62 -30.97 -14.69 6.52
N MET A 63 -30.66 -13.46 6.95
CA MET A 63 -29.28 -12.99 7.21
C MET A 63 -28.96 -12.83 8.71
N LYS A 64 -29.61 -13.58 9.61
CA LYS A 64 -29.17 -13.65 11.02
C LYS A 64 -27.86 -14.44 11.12
N SER A 65 -26.90 -13.91 11.86
CA SER A 65 -25.59 -14.55 12.08
C SER A 65 -25.76 -15.87 12.84
N PRO A 66 -25.00 -16.92 12.50
CA PRO A 66 -25.06 -18.19 13.22
C PRO A 66 -24.55 -18.03 14.68
N PRO A 67 -24.97 -18.91 15.62
CA PRO A 67 -24.71 -18.74 17.06
C PRO A 67 -23.23 -18.56 17.44
N TRP A 68 -22.31 -19.20 16.70
CA TRP A 68 -20.86 -19.10 16.90
C TRP A 68 -20.24 -17.77 16.42
N MET A 69 -21.02 -16.88 15.78
CA MET A 69 -20.61 -15.52 15.39
C MET A 69 -21.06 -14.42 16.37
N ARG A 70 -21.84 -14.72 17.43
CA ARG A 70 -22.40 -13.69 18.33
C ARG A 70 -21.34 -12.82 19.02
N GLY A 71 -20.10 -13.31 19.16
CA GLY A 71 -18.95 -12.55 19.67
C GLY A 71 -18.43 -11.42 18.76
N TYR A 72 -19.10 -11.08 17.66
CA TYR A 72 -18.80 -9.91 16.82
C TYR A 72 -19.94 -8.87 16.79
N ARG A 73 -21.12 -9.14 17.36
CA ARG A 73 -22.26 -8.23 17.19
C ARG A 73 -23.20 -8.04 18.37
N ASP A 74 -23.25 -8.96 19.32
CA ASP A 74 -24.24 -8.87 20.39
C ASP A 74 -23.56 -8.77 21.75
N LEU A 75 -23.31 -7.52 22.15
CA LEU A 75 -23.23 -7.08 23.55
C LEU A 75 -24.61 -7.09 24.24
N LYS A 76 -25.57 -7.89 23.76
CA LYS A 76 -26.90 -8.04 24.37
C LYS A 76 -27.38 -9.50 24.36
N LEU A 77 -27.32 -10.08 25.56
CA LEU A 77 -28.23 -11.08 26.14
C LEU A 77 -28.37 -12.44 25.41
N GLU A 78 -27.85 -13.49 26.06
CA GLU A 78 -28.61 -14.72 26.28
C GLU A 78 -28.61 -14.98 27.80
N GLU A 79 -29.77 -14.79 28.43
CA GLU A 79 -30.10 -15.37 29.73
C GLU A 79 -30.46 -16.84 29.47
N ASP A 80 -29.63 -17.77 29.94
CA ASP A 80 -30.04 -19.16 30.15
C ASP A 80 -30.35 -19.33 31.64
N ASP A 81 -31.58 -19.75 31.91
CA ASP A 81 -32.11 -20.12 33.21
C ASP A 81 -31.35 -21.31 33.80
N GLY A 82 -30.85 -21.17 35.04
CA GLY A 82 -30.52 -22.32 35.88
C GLY A 82 -29.39 -22.13 36.89
N GLY A 83 -29.73 -21.67 38.09
CA GLY A 83 -29.14 -22.23 39.33
C GLY A 83 -27.89 -21.56 39.92
N ALA A 84 -28.16 -20.65 40.86
CA ALA A 84 -27.42 -20.42 42.11
C ALA A 84 -25.98 -19.86 42.07
N ALA A 85 -25.87 -18.53 42.00
CA ALA A 85 -24.95 -17.72 42.81
C ALA A 85 -25.33 -16.24 42.71
N GLY A 86 -26.44 -15.87 43.35
CA GLY A 86 -26.88 -14.47 43.45
C GLY A 86 -26.26 -13.78 44.66
N SER A 87 -25.44 -12.76 44.42
CA SER A 87 -25.37 -11.50 45.20
C SER A 87 -24.14 -10.70 44.75
N LEU A 88 -24.34 -9.83 43.74
CA LEU A 88 -23.52 -8.65 43.35
C LEU A 88 -23.65 -8.38 41.83
N ALA A 89 -24.87 -8.14 41.35
CA ALA A 89 -25.06 -7.64 39.98
C ALA A 89 -26.44 -7.00 39.84
N GLY A 90 -26.54 -5.71 40.16
CA GLY A 90 -27.79 -4.98 40.10
C GLY A 90 -27.58 -3.48 40.13
N LYS A 91 -26.94 -2.92 39.10
CA LYS A 91 -27.02 -1.51 38.69
C LYS A 91 -26.37 -1.31 37.31
N SER A 92 -27.13 -0.73 36.39
CA SER A 92 -26.70 0.02 35.18
C SER A 92 -25.44 -0.43 34.42
N ARG A 93 -25.54 -1.46 33.57
CA ARG A 93 -24.42 -2.03 32.80
C ARG A 93 -24.02 -1.33 31.49
N GLY A 94 -24.61 -0.16 31.17
CA GLY A 94 -24.29 0.61 29.95
C GLY A 94 -23.18 1.65 30.12
N SER A 95 -22.78 1.93 31.37
CA SER A 95 -21.76 2.90 31.77
C SER A 95 -20.47 2.26 32.30
N ASP A 96 -20.46 0.93 32.42
CA ASP A 96 -19.44 0.22 33.21
C ASP A 96 -18.27 -0.31 32.35
N GLU A 97 -18.40 -0.43 31.03
CA GLU A 97 -17.28 -0.83 30.17
C GLU A 97 -16.18 0.24 30.10
N SER A 98 -16.57 1.51 30.09
CA SER A 98 -15.67 2.65 30.27
C SER A 98 -15.02 2.72 31.66
N LEU A 99 -15.51 1.94 32.63
CA LEU A 99 -15.08 1.97 34.03
C LEU A 99 -13.96 0.95 34.34
N PHE A 100 -13.75 -0.09 33.52
CA PHE A 100 -12.77 -1.17 33.81
C PHE A 100 -11.30 -0.72 33.73
N PHE A 101 -11.04 0.40 33.06
CA PHE A 101 -9.72 0.98 32.85
C PHE A 101 -9.93 2.50 32.75
N GLY A 102 -10.10 3.19 33.89
CA GLY A 102 -10.10 4.67 33.91
C GLY A 102 -8.77 5.23 33.38
N ASP A 103 -8.82 6.39 32.70
CA ASP A 103 -7.70 7.20 32.14
C ASP A 103 -6.32 6.52 31.95
N VAL A 104 -6.28 5.32 31.37
CA VAL A 104 -5.02 4.58 31.07
C VAL A 104 -4.14 5.33 30.07
N GLN A 105 -4.67 6.33 29.37
CA GLN A 105 -3.92 7.18 28.45
C GLN A 105 -2.84 8.02 29.16
N HIS A 106 -2.98 8.29 30.46
CA HIS A 106 -1.94 8.93 31.29
C HIS A 106 -1.27 7.97 32.29
N ASP A 107 -1.90 6.83 32.61
CA ASP A 107 -1.41 5.86 33.62
C ASP A 107 -0.84 4.53 33.06
N HIS A 108 -0.64 4.40 31.75
CA HIS A 108 -0.03 3.19 31.15
C HIS A 108 1.24 2.67 31.84
N PRO A 109 2.27 3.49 32.13
CA PRO A 109 3.46 3.01 32.82
C PRO A 109 3.17 2.56 34.25
N GLN A 110 2.20 3.18 34.94
CA GLN A 110 1.80 2.77 36.29
C GLN A 110 1.15 1.39 36.28
N PHE A 111 0.25 1.13 35.32
CA PHE A 111 -0.38 -0.18 35.15
C PHE A 111 0.66 -1.27 34.88
N LEU A 112 1.58 -1.04 33.92
CA LEU A 112 2.63 -2.00 33.61
C LEU A 112 3.55 -2.24 34.82
N PHE A 113 3.89 -1.19 35.56
CA PHE A 113 4.71 -1.31 36.76
C PHE A 113 4.01 -2.09 37.87
N GLN A 114 2.71 -1.86 38.10
CA GLN A 114 1.90 -2.64 39.04
C GLN A 114 1.83 -4.12 38.61
N LEU A 115 1.64 -4.39 37.33
CA LEU A 115 1.64 -5.74 36.77
C LEU A 115 3.00 -6.43 37.00
N LYS A 116 4.12 -5.78 36.67
CA LYS A 116 5.47 -6.33 36.90
C LYS A 116 5.72 -6.58 38.38
N ARG A 117 5.41 -5.62 39.26
CA ARG A 117 5.57 -5.75 40.71
C ARG A 117 4.80 -6.95 41.27
N ARG A 118 3.62 -7.23 40.72
CA ARG A 118 2.80 -8.38 41.11
C ARG A 118 3.42 -9.70 40.65
N ILE A 119 3.93 -9.75 39.41
CA ILE A 119 4.67 -10.91 38.87
C ILE A 119 5.95 -11.17 39.71
N ASP A 120 6.71 -10.12 40.01
CA ASP A 120 7.96 -10.21 40.79
C ASP A 120 7.71 -10.65 42.24
N ARG A 121 6.63 -10.18 42.88
CA ARG A 121 6.23 -10.61 44.24
C ARG A 121 6.00 -12.12 44.33
N VAL A 122 5.56 -12.72 43.23
CA VAL A 122 5.29 -14.15 43.11
C VAL A 122 6.54 -14.95 42.73
N GLY A 123 7.63 -14.27 42.36
CA GLY A 123 8.91 -14.88 41.96
C GLY A 123 8.82 -15.60 40.62
N ILE A 124 8.09 -15.02 39.65
CA ILE A 124 8.06 -15.51 38.27
C ILE A 124 9.00 -14.63 37.45
N GLU A 125 10.06 -15.22 36.91
CA GLU A 125 10.93 -14.52 35.97
C GLU A 125 10.31 -14.51 34.58
N LEU A 126 10.18 -13.32 33.99
CA LEU A 126 9.69 -13.18 32.61
C LEU A 126 10.75 -13.69 31.63
N PRO A 127 10.35 -14.42 30.56
CA PRO A 127 11.29 -14.89 29.56
C PRO A 127 11.94 -13.73 28.82
N THR A 128 13.27 -13.76 28.75
CA THR A 128 14.11 -12.83 28.01
C THR A 128 14.57 -13.47 26.70
N VAL A 129 14.78 -12.65 25.68
CA VAL A 129 15.29 -13.10 24.38
C VAL A 129 16.48 -12.24 23.98
N GLU A 130 17.66 -12.84 24.01
CA GLU A 130 18.89 -12.28 23.45
C GLU A 130 19.05 -12.77 22.01
N VAL A 131 19.33 -11.85 21.08
CA VAL A 131 19.55 -12.19 19.67
C VAL A 131 21.01 -11.94 19.34
N ARG A 132 21.69 -12.95 18.81
CA ARG A 132 23.08 -12.86 18.34
C ARG A 132 23.14 -13.16 16.86
N PHE A 133 23.94 -12.41 16.13
CA PHE A 133 24.19 -12.66 14.72
C PHE A 133 25.70 -12.63 14.48
N GLU A 134 26.20 -13.60 13.71
CA GLU A 134 27.62 -13.77 13.42
C GLU A 134 27.83 -14.02 11.92
N GLY A 135 28.68 -13.19 11.33
CA GLY A 135 29.02 -13.23 9.91
C GLY A 135 27.84 -13.18 8.95
N LEU A 136 26.77 -12.45 9.32
CA LEU A 136 25.56 -12.37 8.51
C LEU A 136 25.82 -11.59 7.22
N ARG A 137 25.71 -12.29 6.09
CA ARG A 137 25.91 -11.75 4.75
C ARG A 137 24.73 -12.11 3.86
N VAL A 138 24.20 -11.11 3.17
CA VAL A 138 23.02 -11.24 2.30
C VAL A 138 23.34 -10.71 0.92
N GLU A 139 23.15 -11.53 -0.10
CA GLU A 139 23.43 -11.22 -1.50
C GLU A 139 22.17 -11.29 -2.36
N ALA A 140 22.05 -10.34 -3.28
CA ALA A 140 21.01 -10.29 -4.30
C ALA A 140 21.62 -10.46 -5.70
N GLU A 141 20.87 -11.09 -6.60
CA GLU A 141 21.24 -11.17 -8.01
C GLU A 141 20.59 -10.00 -8.79
N ALA A 142 21.42 -9.11 -9.34
CA ALA A 142 20.96 -7.93 -10.08
C ALA A 142 21.43 -7.91 -11.54
N ARG A 143 20.65 -7.25 -12.40
CA ARG A 143 20.96 -7.05 -13.83
C ARG A 143 21.46 -5.62 -14.08
N LYS A 144 22.38 -5.47 -15.05
CA LYS A 144 22.87 -4.13 -15.50
C LYS A 144 21.71 -3.25 -16.00
N ALA A 145 21.73 -1.97 -15.62
CA ALA A 145 20.64 -0.99 -15.78
C ALA A 145 19.98 -0.92 -17.18
N SER A 146 20.73 -1.01 -18.28
CA SER A 146 20.16 -0.93 -19.64
C SER A 146 19.27 -2.13 -20.01
N ARG A 147 19.54 -3.32 -19.45
CA ARG A 147 18.66 -4.52 -19.57
C ARG A 147 17.59 -4.60 -18.48
N ALA A 148 17.67 -3.77 -17.46
CA ALA A 148 16.68 -3.69 -16.40
C ALA A 148 15.43 -2.88 -16.81
N LEU A 149 15.51 -2.08 -17.89
CA LEU A 149 14.36 -1.37 -18.44
C LEU A 149 13.30 -2.37 -18.94
N PRO A 150 12.03 -2.30 -18.49
CA PRO A 150 10.97 -3.25 -18.83
C PRO A 150 10.38 -2.95 -20.21
N SER A 151 11.19 -3.08 -21.26
CA SER A 151 10.67 -3.11 -22.64
C SER A 151 10.25 -4.53 -23.02
N LEU A 152 9.31 -4.69 -23.95
CA LEU A 152 8.91 -6.02 -24.45
C LEU A 152 10.11 -6.83 -24.95
N TYR A 153 11.05 -6.15 -25.63
CA TYR A 153 12.29 -6.76 -26.09
C TYR A 153 13.18 -7.20 -24.92
N ASN A 154 13.43 -6.34 -23.94
CA ASN A 154 14.23 -6.70 -22.78
C ASN A 154 13.58 -7.81 -21.95
N PHE A 155 12.26 -7.79 -21.76
CA PHE A 155 11.54 -8.83 -21.03
C PHE A 155 11.63 -10.18 -21.73
N THR A 156 11.36 -10.23 -23.04
CA THR A 156 11.46 -11.47 -23.83
C THR A 156 12.90 -11.97 -23.91
N ALA A 157 13.88 -11.09 -24.16
CA ALA A 157 15.29 -11.44 -24.17
C ALA A 157 15.75 -11.96 -22.80
N ASN A 158 15.35 -11.30 -21.71
CA ASN A 158 15.66 -11.74 -20.35
C ASN A 158 15.01 -13.08 -20.01
N MET A 159 13.75 -13.32 -20.43
CA MET A 159 13.06 -14.59 -20.20
C MET A 159 13.72 -15.73 -20.98
N VAL A 160 14.10 -15.49 -22.24
CA VAL A 160 14.85 -16.45 -23.06
C VAL A 160 16.23 -16.71 -22.46
N GLU A 161 16.93 -15.69 -21.97
CA GLU A 161 18.22 -15.85 -21.29
C GLU A 161 18.10 -16.60 -19.97
N ASP A 162 17.06 -16.34 -19.17
CA ASP A 162 16.76 -17.12 -17.96
C ASP A 162 16.45 -18.58 -18.29
N LEU A 163 15.69 -18.85 -19.36
CA LEU A 163 15.40 -20.21 -19.81
C LEU A 163 16.66 -20.92 -20.32
N LEU A 164 17.48 -20.23 -21.14
CA LEU A 164 18.72 -20.79 -21.69
C LEU A 164 19.79 -20.99 -20.62
N SER A 165 19.86 -20.11 -19.61
CA SER A 165 20.74 -20.30 -18.45
C SER A 165 20.25 -21.39 -17.52
N TYR A 166 18.94 -21.56 -17.33
CA TYR A 166 18.37 -22.71 -16.62
C TYR A 166 18.71 -24.04 -17.30
N ILE A 167 18.72 -24.05 -18.64
CA ILE A 167 19.12 -25.22 -19.45
C ILE A 167 20.67 -25.30 -19.61
N HIS A 168 21.44 -24.45 -18.92
CA HIS A 168 22.91 -24.42 -18.93
C HIS A 168 23.57 -24.16 -20.31
N ILE A 169 22.85 -23.53 -21.24
CA ILE A 169 23.36 -23.20 -22.59
C ILE A 169 24.09 -21.85 -22.61
N LEU A 170 23.70 -20.91 -21.73
CA LEU A 170 24.31 -19.58 -21.60
C LEU A 170 24.73 -19.31 -20.15
N GLU A 171 25.89 -18.68 -19.97
CA GLU A 171 26.29 -18.13 -18.67
C GLU A 171 25.40 -16.94 -18.29
N SER A 172 24.92 -16.95 -17.04
CA SER A 172 24.10 -15.87 -16.47
C SER A 172 24.90 -14.57 -16.39
N ARG A 173 24.38 -13.49 -17.00
CA ARG A 173 24.95 -12.13 -16.88
C ARG A 173 24.50 -11.38 -15.60
N LYS A 174 23.87 -12.08 -14.65
CA LYS A 174 23.47 -11.49 -13.36
C LYS A 174 24.73 -11.25 -12.52
N LYS A 175 24.87 -10.04 -11.97
CA LYS A 175 25.91 -9.74 -10.98
C LYS A 175 25.34 -9.99 -9.58
N GLN A 176 26.14 -10.60 -8.72
CA GLN A 176 25.83 -10.65 -7.29
C GLN A 176 26.18 -9.30 -6.68
N VAL A 177 25.23 -8.72 -5.97
CA VAL A 177 25.40 -7.48 -5.20
C VAL A 177 25.21 -7.85 -3.74
N CYS A 178 26.23 -7.57 -2.94
CA CYS A 178 26.16 -7.77 -1.50
C CYS A 178 25.34 -6.62 -0.91
N ILE A 179 24.25 -6.95 -0.21
CA ILE A 179 23.42 -5.96 0.50
C ILE A 179 23.93 -5.81 1.94
N LEU A 180 24.30 -6.92 2.58
CA LEU A 180 24.87 -6.95 3.93
C LEU A 180 26.22 -7.67 3.88
N GLU A 181 27.25 -7.07 4.47
CA GLU A 181 28.63 -7.58 4.45
C GLU A 181 29.07 -7.97 5.88
N ASP A 182 29.12 -9.27 6.15
CA ASP A 182 29.77 -9.89 7.32
C ASP A 182 29.39 -9.29 8.69
N LEU A 183 28.09 -9.11 8.93
CA LEU A 183 27.59 -8.44 10.13
C LEU A 183 27.71 -9.32 11.37
N THR A 184 28.25 -8.78 12.45
CA THR A 184 28.38 -9.46 13.75
C THR A 184 27.95 -8.55 14.89
N GLY A 185 27.13 -9.05 15.82
CA GLY A 185 26.61 -8.24 16.93
C GLY A 185 25.61 -8.94 17.85
N ILE A 186 25.26 -8.25 18.95
CA ILE A 186 24.37 -8.75 20.02
C ILE A 186 23.25 -7.74 20.31
N LEU A 187 22.01 -8.22 20.36
CA LEU A 187 20.86 -7.48 20.89
C LEU A 187 20.52 -8.02 22.27
N LYS A 188 20.77 -7.19 23.30
CA LYS A 188 20.56 -7.56 24.70
C LYS A 188 19.09 -7.44 25.10
N PRO A 189 18.60 -8.32 25.99
CA PRO A 189 17.23 -8.25 26.48
C PRO A 189 17.01 -7.03 27.37
N SER A 190 15.75 -6.59 27.48
CA SER A 190 15.32 -5.43 28.30
C SER A 190 15.95 -4.09 27.91
N ARG A 191 16.46 -3.98 26.67
CA ARG A 191 17.00 -2.76 26.09
C ARG A 191 16.29 -2.41 24.79
N MET A 192 16.18 -1.12 24.52
CA MET A 192 15.64 -0.57 23.29
C MET A 192 16.79 -0.01 22.43
N THR A 193 16.97 -0.58 21.24
CA THR A 193 18.04 -0.24 20.32
C THR A 193 17.51 0.61 19.16
N LEU A 194 18.17 1.73 18.89
CA LEU A 194 17.92 2.59 17.72
C LEU A 194 18.75 2.10 16.54
N LEU A 195 18.11 1.74 15.44
CA LEU A 195 18.77 1.46 14.17
C LEU A 195 18.79 2.74 13.32
N LEU A 196 19.98 3.31 13.12
CA LEU A 196 20.19 4.55 12.37
C LEU A 196 21.03 4.26 11.12
N GLY A 197 20.72 4.90 10.00
CA GLY A 197 21.52 4.79 8.78
C GLY A 197 20.87 5.49 7.60
N PRO A 198 21.60 5.79 6.53
CA PRO A 198 21.05 6.44 5.35
C PRO A 198 20.08 5.51 4.61
N PRO A 199 19.16 6.04 3.78
CA PRO A 199 18.26 5.23 2.97
C PRO A 199 19.06 4.30 2.07
N SER A 200 18.52 3.10 1.82
CA SER A 200 19.18 2.04 1.03
C SER A 200 20.46 1.44 1.65
N SER A 201 20.79 1.73 2.91
CA SER A 201 21.96 1.12 3.56
C SER A 201 21.83 -0.36 3.88
N GLY A 202 20.61 -0.94 3.78
CA GLY A 202 20.34 -2.35 4.10
C GLY A 202 19.51 -2.58 5.38
N LYS A 203 19.03 -1.52 6.06
CA LYS A 203 18.26 -1.60 7.33
C LYS A 203 17.07 -2.57 7.27
N THR A 204 16.21 -2.44 6.26
CA THR A 204 15.04 -3.31 6.07
C THR A 204 15.46 -4.77 5.86
N THR A 205 16.51 -5.01 5.06
CA THR A 205 17.06 -6.35 4.83
C THR A 205 17.62 -6.94 6.13
N PHE A 206 18.29 -6.14 6.96
CA PHE A 206 18.78 -6.56 8.26
C PHE A 206 17.63 -6.92 9.24
N LEU A 207 16.61 -6.08 9.37
CA LEU A 207 15.46 -6.35 10.24
C LEU A 207 14.66 -7.58 9.77
N THR A 208 14.45 -7.73 8.46
CA THR A 208 13.76 -8.91 7.91
C THR A 208 14.59 -10.18 8.03
N ALA A 209 15.94 -10.08 8.02
CA ALA A 209 16.84 -11.18 8.32
C ALA A 209 16.65 -11.69 9.74
N LEU A 210 16.68 -10.77 10.72
CA LEU A 210 16.46 -11.09 12.14
C LEU A 210 15.05 -11.63 12.41
N ALA A 211 14.05 -11.23 11.63
CA ALA A 211 12.68 -11.74 11.73
C ALA A 211 12.48 -13.12 11.09
N GLY A 212 13.46 -13.64 10.34
CA GLY A 212 13.30 -14.84 9.52
C GLY A 212 12.30 -14.65 8.37
N GLN A 213 12.19 -13.43 7.83
CA GLN A 213 11.25 -13.04 6.76
C GLN A 213 11.94 -12.59 5.47
N LEU A 214 13.24 -12.87 5.31
CA LEU A 214 13.97 -12.59 4.08
C LEU A 214 13.34 -13.31 2.87
N ASP A 215 13.46 -12.66 1.72
CA ASP A 215 13.04 -13.23 0.45
C ASP A 215 13.87 -14.49 0.13
N PRO A 216 13.24 -15.64 -0.21
CA PRO A 216 13.96 -16.86 -0.57
C PRO A 216 14.90 -16.74 -1.78
N SER A 217 14.73 -15.70 -2.61
CA SER A 217 15.61 -15.41 -3.75
C SER A 217 16.97 -14.84 -3.33
N LEU A 218 17.10 -14.34 -2.10
CA LEU A 218 18.35 -13.81 -1.56
C LEU A 218 19.20 -14.95 -0.99
N LYS A 219 20.51 -14.92 -1.27
CA LYS A 219 21.46 -15.86 -0.66
C LYS A 219 21.88 -15.32 0.69
N VAL A 220 21.64 -16.10 1.74
CA VAL A 220 21.98 -15.76 3.11
C VAL A 220 23.12 -16.67 3.56
N SER A 221 24.14 -16.08 4.16
CA SER A 221 25.25 -16.75 4.82
C SER A 221 25.47 -16.12 6.20
N GLY A 222 26.09 -16.87 7.11
CA GLY A 222 26.19 -16.50 8.53
C GLY A 222 25.13 -17.19 9.40
N GLU A 223 25.20 -16.92 10.70
CA GLU A 223 24.34 -17.56 11.70
C GLU A 223 23.62 -16.52 12.56
N VAL A 224 22.34 -16.75 12.81
CA VAL A 224 21.54 -15.95 13.76
C VAL A 224 20.94 -16.88 14.80
N THR A 225 21.19 -16.59 16.07
CA THR A 225 20.72 -17.37 17.21
C THR A 225 19.90 -16.53 18.18
N PHE A 226 18.90 -17.16 18.80
CA PHE A 226 18.05 -16.58 19.83
C PHE A 226 18.25 -17.41 21.10
N ASN A 227 18.82 -16.84 22.15
CA ASN A 227 19.23 -17.59 23.36
C ASN A 227 20.06 -18.85 23.03
N GLY A 228 20.95 -18.78 22.04
CA GLY A 228 21.75 -19.91 21.58
C GLY A 228 21.03 -20.93 20.67
N HIS A 229 19.72 -20.81 20.46
CA HIS A 229 18.96 -21.63 19.51
C HIS A 229 19.02 -21.05 18.11
N ARG A 230 19.27 -21.89 17.11
CA ARG A 230 19.29 -21.51 15.69
C ARG A 230 17.86 -21.26 15.19
N MET A 231 17.71 -20.42 14.17
CA MET A 231 16.39 -20.06 13.61
C MET A 231 15.57 -21.25 13.06
N ASP A 232 16.21 -22.39 12.79
CA ASP A 232 15.56 -23.64 12.36
C ASP A 232 14.98 -24.46 13.52
N GLU A 233 15.41 -24.23 14.77
CA GLU A 233 14.94 -24.96 15.95
C GLU A 233 13.58 -24.46 16.47
N PHE A 234 13.17 -23.24 16.10
CA PHE A 234 11.92 -22.60 16.55
C PHE A 234 11.29 -21.75 15.44
N VAL A 235 10.12 -21.16 15.70
CA VAL A 235 9.41 -20.32 14.73
C VAL A 235 9.80 -18.86 14.93
N ALA A 236 10.83 -18.41 14.18
CA ALA A 236 11.35 -17.05 14.23
C ALA A 236 10.26 -15.99 14.00
N GLN A 237 9.40 -16.18 13.00
CA GLN A 237 8.37 -15.18 12.60
C GLN A 237 7.28 -14.95 13.66
N ARG A 238 7.17 -15.83 14.66
CA ARG A 238 6.25 -15.67 15.80
C ARG A 238 6.95 -15.14 17.05
N THR A 239 8.24 -15.40 17.19
CA THR A 239 9.05 -14.93 18.31
C THR A 239 9.48 -13.48 18.11
N ALA A 240 9.83 -13.13 16.86
CA ALA A 240 10.16 -11.79 16.41
C ALA A 240 9.04 -11.22 15.54
N ALA A 241 8.41 -10.14 15.99
CA ALA A 241 7.43 -9.41 15.21
C ALA A 241 8.13 -8.30 14.42
N TYR A 242 8.02 -8.37 13.09
CA TYR A 242 8.45 -7.31 12.19
C TYR A 242 7.28 -6.33 11.94
N VAL A 243 7.48 -5.05 12.17
CA VAL A 243 6.53 -3.99 11.80
C VAL A 243 7.07 -3.31 10.55
N GLY A 244 6.48 -3.61 9.40
CA GLY A 244 6.92 -3.07 8.11
C GLY A 244 6.61 -1.60 7.90
N GLN A 245 7.22 -1.04 6.85
CA GLN A 245 7.03 0.36 6.45
C GLN A 245 5.60 0.63 5.96
N HIS A 246 5.01 -0.30 5.19
CA HIS A 246 3.69 -0.15 4.60
C HIS A 246 2.55 -0.65 5.48
N ASP A 247 1.58 0.22 5.76
CA ASP A 247 0.38 -0.11 6.53
C ASP A 247 -0.70 -0.76 5.66
N GLN A 248 -0.60 -2.08 5.49
CA GLN A 248 -1.59 -2.89 4.77
C GLN A 248 -2.62 -3.48 5.72
N HIS A 249 -3.87 -3.01 5.58
CA HIS A 249 -5.03 -3.41 6.38
C HIS A 249 -6.28 -3.54 5.50
N ILE A 250 -7.28 -4.29 5.97
CA ILE A 250 -8.58 -4.39 5.31
C ILE A 250 -9.38 -3.12 5.60
N GLY A 251 -9.58 -2.28 4.59
CA GLY A 251 -10.17 -0.95 4.78
C GLY A 251 -11.63 -0.95 5.24
N GLU A 252 -12.37 -2.05 5.03
CA GLU A 252 -13.75 -2.20 5.47
C GLU A 252 -13.90 -2.60 6.94
N MET A 253 -12.83 -3.01 7.63
CA MET A 253 -12.85 -3.37 9.05
C MET A 253 -12.64 -2.13 9.95
N THR A 254 -13.12 -2.19 11.20
CA THR A 254 -12.79 -1.16 12.20
C THR A 254 -11.43 -1.44 12.84
N VAL A 255 -10.87 -0.44 13.53
CA VAL A 255 -9.62 -0.57 14.29
C VAL A 255 -9.73 -1.72 15.31
N ARG A 256 -10.80 -1.74 16.11
CA ARG A 256 -11.08 -2.78 17.12
C ARG A 256 -11.21 -4.17 16.49
N GLU A 257 -11.96 -4.29 15.40
CA GLU A 257 -12.16 -5.57 14.72
C GLU A 257 -10.86 -6.13 14.13
N THR A 258 -9.98 -5.25 13.64
CA THR A 258 -8.68 -5.62 13.08
C THR A 258 -7.76 -6.17 14.18
N LEU A 259 -7.68 -5.49 15.33
CA LEU A 259 -6.93 -5.95 16.49
C LEU A 259 -7.51 -7.25 17.07
N ALA A 260 -8.84 -7.35 17.21
CA ALA A 260 -9.50 -8.55 17.70
C ALA A 260 -9.28 -9.75 16.76
N PHE A 261 -9.26 -9.53 15.46
CA PHE A 261 -8.92 -10.56 14.49
C PHE A 261 -7.46 -11.03 14.64
N SER A 262 -6.53 -10.10 14.85
CA SER A 262 -5.12 -10.44 15.13
C SER A 262 -5.00 -11.26 16.42
N ALA A 263 -5.66 -10.83 17.50
CA ALA A 263 -5.68 -11.53 18.79
C ALA A 263 -6.13 -12.98 18.67
N ARG A 264 -7.22 -13.21 17.91
CA ARG A 264 -7.77 -14.56 17.67
C ARG A 264 -6.85 -15.46 16.84
N CYS A 265 -6.06 -14.88 15.93
CA CYS A 265 -5.14 -15.64 15.08
C CYS A 265 -3.82 -15.95 15.79
N GLN A 266 -3.21 -14.94 16.41
CA GLN A 266 -1.89 -15.05 17.03
C GLN A 266 -1.91 -15.76 18.37
N GLY A 267 -3.06 -15.71 19.07
CA GLY A 267 -3.25 -16.29 20.40
C GLY A 267 -2.43 -15.60 21.48
N SER A 268 -2.91 -15.68 22.72
CA SER A 268 -2.25 -15.08 23.89
C SER A 268 -1.89 -16.12 24.94
N GLN A 269 -1.46 -17.30 24.50
CA GLN A 269 -1.24 -18.46 25.37
C GLN A 269 -0.24 -18.15 26.49
N PHE A 270 0.87 -17.51 26.16
CA PHE A 270 1.89 -17.09 27.11
C PHE A 270 1.32 -16.20 28.25
N LEU A 271 0.63 -15.10 27.90
CA LEU A 271 0.06 -14.20 28.91
C LEU A 271 -1.02 -14.89 29.75
N SER A 272 -1.74 -15.87 29.20
CA SER A 272 -2.68 -16.71 29.98
C SER A 272 -1.95 -17.54 31.02
N GLU A 273 -0.88 -18.21 30.61
CA GLU A 273 -0.17 -19.16 31.46
C GLU A 273 0.53 -18.42 32.60
N VAL A 274 1.14 -17.26 32.29
CA VAL A 274 1.66 -16.35 33.33
C VAL A 274 0.53 -15.88 34.25
N ALA A 275 -0.61 -15.44 33.73
CA ALA A 275 -1.71 -14.98 34.56
C ALA A 275 -2.28 -16.08 35.47
N LYS A 276 -2.46 -17.31 34.95
CA LYS A 276 -2.90 -18.48 35.70
C LYS A 276 -1.88 -18.84 36.80
N GLU A 277 -0.58 -18.82 36.49
CA GLU A 277 0.47 -19.14 37.46
C GLU A 277 0.63 -18.06 38.54
N VAL A 278 0.49 -16.77 38.19
CA VAL A 278 0.46 -15.66 39.14
C VAL A 278 -0.68 -15.86 40.14
N LEU A 279 -1.92 -16.05 39.66
CA LEU A 279 -3.09 -16.24 40.52
C LEU A 279 -2.98 -17.49 41.39
N LYS A 280 -2.42 -18.58 40.85
CA LYS A 280 -2.19 -19.83 41.59
C LYS A 280 -1.24 -19.60 42.76
N ARG A 281 -0.05 -19.06 42.52
CA ARG A 281 0.95 -18.84 43.58
C ARG A 281 0.52 -17.76 44.59
N GLU A 282 -0.26 -16.77 44.18
CA GLU A 282 -0.87 -15.82 45.12
C GLU A 282 -1.84 -16.50 46.08
N SER A 283 -2.64 -17.44 45.58
CA SER A 283 -3.54 -18.24 46.40
C SER A 283 -2.78 -19.16 47.36
N GLU A 284 -1.68 -19.78 46.91
CA GLU A 284 -0.82 -20.65 47.74
C GLU A 284 -0.10 -19.88 48.85
N ARG A 285 0.29 -18.63 48.59
CA ARG A 285 1.03 -17.77 49.53
C ARG A 285 0.14 -16.85 50.37
N ASN A 286 -1.19 -16.92 50.24
CA ASN A 286 -2.16 -16.07 50.95
C ASN A 286 -1.83 -14.56 50.88
N ILE A 287 -1.42 -14.08 49.71
CA ILE A 287 -1.08 -12.67 49.51
C ILE A 287 -2.38 -11.86 49.37
N LYS A 288 -2.63 -10.88 50.26
CA LYS A 288 -3.80 -9.98 50.15
C LYS A 288 -3.68 -9.07 48.93
N VAL A 289 -4.72 -9.09 48.08
CA VAL A 289 -4.85 -8.28 46.86
C VAL A 289 -5.69 -7.03 47.18
N ASP A 290 -5.14 -6.08 47.96
CA ASP A 290 -5.91 -4.93 48.45
C ASP A 290 -5.64 -3.60 47.72
N VAL A 291 -4.72 -3.54 46.74
CA VAL A 291 -4.25 -2.23 46.18
C VAL A 291 -4.55 -2.01 44.68
N ASP A 292 -4.66 -3.06 43.85
CA ASP A 292 -4.60 -2.92 42.39
C ASP A 292 -5.80 -3.57 41.65
N HIS A 293 -7.01 -3.03 41.82
CA HIS A 293 -8.26 -3.60 41.28
C HIS A 293 -8.22 -3.84 39.75
N ASN A 294 -7.66 -2.89 38.98
CA ASN A 294 -7.61 -2.98 37.51
C ASN A 294 -6.67 -4.10 37.03
N VAL A 295 -5.51 -4.25 37.67
CA VAL A 295 -4.54 -5.33 37.37
C VAL A 295 -5.13 -6.69 37.75
N ASP A 296 -5.90 -6.74 38.83
CA ASP A 296 -6.58 -7.97 39.27
C ASP A 296 -7.69 -8.42 38.34
N ILE A 297 -8.52 -7.48 37.86
CA ILE A 297 -9.50 -7.77 36.81
C ILE A 297 -8.79 -8.27 35.56
N PHE A 298 -7.71 -7.59 35.12
CA PHE A 298 -6.95 -7.99 33.95
C PHE A 298 -6.39 -9.41 34.07
N LEU A 299 -5.75 -9.75 35.20
CA LEU A 299 -5.18 -11.09 35.41
C LEU A 299 -6.26 -12.17 35.51
N LYS A 300 -7.36 -11.92 36.23
CA LYS A 300 -8.51 -12.84 36.30
C LYS A 300 -9.13 -13.06 34.93
N ALA A 301 -9.29 -12.00 34.14
CA ALA A 301 -9.77 -12.09 32.78
C ALA A 301 -8.82 -12.89 31.87
N MET A 302 -7.52 -12.66 31.96
CA MET A 302 -6.51 -13.38 31.18
C MET A 302 -6.37 -14.85 31.58
N ALA A 303 -6.73 -15.19 32.82
CA ALA A 303 -6.75 -16.55 33.32
C ALA A 303 -8.06 -17.30 33.01
N SER A 304 -9.16 -16.59 32.72
CA SER A 304 -10.45 -17.18 32.37
C SER A 304 -10.41 -17.94 31.03
N GLU A 305 -11.21 -19.00 30.93
CA GLU A 305 -11.33 -19.81 29.71
C GLU A 305 -12.46 -19.29 28.83
N GLY A 306 -12.14 -18.64 27.70
CA GLY A 306 -13.13 -18.18 26.74
C GLY A 306 -12.68 -16.99 25.87
N GLY A 307 -13.60 -16.52 25.01
CA GLY A 307 -13.36 -15.40 24.09
C GLY A 307 -13.12 -14.04 24.78
N GLN A 308 -13.62 -13.87 26.01
CA GLN A 308 -13.48 -12.64 26.82
C GLN A 308 -12.01 -12.24 27.04
N LYS A 309 -11.10 -13.21 27.13
CA LYS A 309 -9.66 -12.98 27.26
C LYS A 309 -9.08 -12.14 26.11
N LEU A 310 -9.48 -12.46 24.88
CA LEU A 310 -8.91 -11.84 23.67
C LEU A 310 -9.48 -10.44 23.43
N ASP A 311 -10.73 -10.23 23.84
CA ASP A 311 -11.40 -8.93 23.74
C ASP A 311 -10.78 -7.93 24.74
N ILE A 312 -10.45 -8.38 25.96
CA ILE A 312 -9.79 -7.54 26.99
C ILE A 312 -8.35 -7.19 26.59
N LEU A 313 -7.59 -8.14 26.02
CA LEU A 313 -6.27 -7.84 25.45
C LEU A 313 -6.36 -6.82 24.32
N THR A 314 -7.37 -6.94 23.47
CA THR A 314 -7.60 -6.00 22.37
C THR A 314 -7.89 -4.60 22.89
N GLU A 315 -8.75 -4.47 23.91
CA GLU A 315 -9.06 -3.18 24.52
C GLU A 315 -7.84 -2.57 25.20
N TYR A 316 -7.05 -3.38 25.91
CA TYR A 316 -5.81 -2.95 26.51
C TYR A 316 -4.85 -2.36 25.47
N VAL A 317 -4.55 -3.10 24.39
CA VAL A 317 -3.66 -2.60 23.32
C VAL A 317 -4.22 -1.35 22.63
N THR A 318 -5.55 -1.29 22.43
CA THR A 318 -6.21 -0.11 21.86
C THR A 318 -5.98 1.14 22.74
N LYS A 319 -6.04 0.99 24.07
CA LYS A 319 -5.79 2.09 25.01
C LYS A 319 -4.31 2.49 25.08
N ILE A 320 -3.39 1.53 25.10
CA ILE A 320 -1.92 1.79 25.12
C ILE A 320 -1.49 2.66 23.94
N LEU A 321 -2.04 2.35 22.77
CA LEU A 321 -1.68 3.05 21.53
C LEU A 321 -2.50 4.34 21.33
N GLY A 322 -3.37 4.71 22.28
CA GLY A 322 -4.24 5.88 22.16
C GLY A 322 -5.14 5.83 20.92
N LEU A 323 -5.67 4.65 20.62
CA LEU A 323 -6.60 4.40 19.51
C LEU A 323 -8.06 4.31 19.98
N ASP A 324 -8.31 4.58 21.26
CA ASP A 324 -9.63 4.54 21.92
C ASP A 324 -10.69 5.38 21.20
N GLN A 325 -10.35 6.63 20.86
CA GLN A 325 -11.26 7.56 20.16
C GLN A 325 -11.65 7.07 18.76
N CYS A 326 -10.82 6.23 18.14
CA CYS A 326 -11.03 5.72 16.78
C CYS A 326 -11.26 4.20 16.72
N ALA A 327 -11.49 3.55 17.87
CA ALA A 327 -11.59 2.10 17.98
C ALA A 327 -12.69 1.52 17.07
N ASP A 328 -13.82 2.22 16.96
CA ASP A 328 -14.98 1.78 16.19
C ASP A 328 -15.08 2.46 14.82
N THR A 329 -14.07 3.23 14.43
CA THR A 329 -13.94 3.86 13.12
C THR A 329 -13.37 2.86 12.10
N ILE A 330 -13.84 2.91 10.85
CA ILE A 330 -13.28 2.09 9.77
C ILE A 330 -11.84 2.51 9.44
N VAL A 331 -10.99 1.53 9.14
CA VAL A 331 -9.58 1.80 8.77
C VAL A 331 -9.49 2.59 7.47
N GLY A 332 -10.38 2.32 6.52
CA GLY A 332 -10.40 2.97 5.21
C GLY A 332 -9.37 2.41 4.23
N ASN A 333 -9.55 2.79 2.97
CA ASN A 333 -8.65 2.47 1.86
C ASN A 333 -8.49 3.72 0.97
N GLU A 334 -7.79 3.59 -0.16
CA GLU A 334 -7.57 4.73 -1.08
C GLU A 334 -8.88 5.36 -1.59
N MET A 335 -9.96 4.58 -1.69
CA MET A 335 -11.27 5.01 -2.21
C MET A 335 -12.25 5.44 -1.11
N ARG A 336 -12.06 4.99 0.13
CA ARG A 336 -12.92 5.26 1.29
C ARG A 336 -12.08 5.83 2.41
N ARG A 337 -12.37 7.08 2.76
CA ARG A 337 -11.76 7.74 3.91
C ARG A 337 -11.99 6.92 5.18
N GLY A 338 -10.93 6.75 5.97
CA GLY A 338 -10.97 6.10 7.28
C GLY A 338 -10.10 6.86 8.27
N ILE A 339 -9.36 6.13 9.10
CA ILE A 339 -8.45 6.70 10.10
C ILE A 339 -7.28 7.45 9.45
N SER A 340 -6.65 8.34 10.22
CA SER A 340 -5.46 9.09 9.75
C SER A 340 -4.26 8.15 9.52
N GLY A 341 -3.29 8.56 8.70
CA GLY A 341 -2.07 7.78 8.46
C GLY A 341 -1.34 7.42 9.76
N GLY A 342 -1.23 8.38 10.69
CA GLY A 342 -0.61 8.13 11.98
C GLY A 342 -1.38 7.18 12.90
N GLN A 343 -2.72 7.20 12.86
CA GLN A 343 -3.54 6.20 13.53
C GLN A 343 -3.38 4.82 12.88
N LYS A 344 -3.22 4.77 11.55
CA LYS A 344 -3.01 3.54 10.80
C LYS A 344 -1.66 2.88 11.14
N LYS A 345 -0.61 3.67 11.32
CA LYS A 345 0.70 3.17 11.75
C LYS A 345 0.65 2.58 13.16
N ARG A 346 -0.04 3.27 14.09
CA ARG A 346 -0.32 2.76 15.43
C ARG A 346 -1.12 1.46 15.39
N LEU A 347 -2.12 1.36 14.52
CA LEU A 347 -2.87 0.12 14.31
C LEU A 347 -1.96 -1.03 13.82
N THR A 348 -1.01 -0.77 12.92
CA THR A 348 -0.02 -1.78 12.48
C THR A 348 0.86 -2.25 13.64
N ILE A 349 1.33 -1.34 14.49
CA ILE A 349 2.09 -1.69 15.69
C ILE A 349 1.22 -2.54 16.63
N GLY A 350 -0.04 -2.14 16.86
CA GLY A 350 -0.98 -2.88 17.69
C GLY A 350 -1.32 -4.28 17.17
N GLU A 351 -1.49 -4.43 15.85
CA GLU A 351 -1.74 -5.73 15.21
C GLU A 351 -0.62 -6.73 15.55
N MET A 352 0.63 -6.25 15.64
CA MET A 352 1.80 -7.07 15.97
C MET A 352 2.01 -7.22 17.49
N LEU A 353 1.73 -6.19 18.28
CA LEU A 353 1.92 -6.16 19.74
C LEU A 353 0.94 -7.09 20.49
N VAL A 354 -0.22 -7.34 19.90
CA VAL A 354 -1.22 -8.30 20.43
C VAL A 354 -0.67 -9.74 20.45
N GLY A 355 0.33 -10.04 19.62
CA GLY A 355 0.90 -11.37 19.47
C GLY A 355 1.83 -11.78 20.62
N PRO A 356 2.32 -13.04 20.60
CA PRO A 356 3.26 -13.53 21.62
C PRO A 356 4.69 -13.01 21.42
N ALA A 357 4.94 -12.15 20.44
CA ALA A 357 6.29 -11.74 20.06
C ALA A 357 6.98 -10.98 21.21
N ARG A 358 8.23 -11.37 21.47
CA ARG A 358 9.08 -10.75 22.51
C ARG A 358 10.17 -9.88 21.93
N VAL A 359 10.55 -10.15 20.68
CA VAL A 359 11.44 -9.31 19.91
C VAL A 359 10.59 -8.46 18.97
N LEU A 360 10.64 -7.14 19.13
CA LEU A 360 9.94 -6.18 18.28
C LEU A 360 10.95 -5.53 17.33
N LEU A 361 10.79 -5.78 16.03
CA LEU A 361 11.63 -5.24 14.97
C LEU A 361 10.81 -4.24 14.17
N MET A 362 11.06 -2.96 14.35
CA MET A 362 10.19 -1.90 13.81
C MET A 362 10.93 -1.10 12.73
N ASP A 363 10.37 -1.07 11.53
CA ASP A 363 10.99 -0.45 10.37
C ASP A 363 10.33 0.91 10.02
N GLU A 364 11.14 1.97 10.14
CA GLU A 364 10.79 3.36 9.82
C GLU A 364 9.40 3.78 10.33
N ILE A 365 9.19 3.64 11.64
CA ILE A 365 7.87 3.89 12.22
C ILE A 365 7.48 5.37 12.25
N SER A 366 8.44 6.29 12.13
CA SER A 366 8.22 7.75 12.11
C SER A 366 7.67 8.30 10.80
N ASN A 367 7.68 7.52 9.71
CA ASN A 367 7.27 8.04 8.40
C ASN A 367 5.78 8.40 8.38
N GLY A 368 5.47 9.67 8.10
CA GLY A 368 4.11 10.19 8.06
C GLY A 368 3.48 10.48 9.43
N LEU A 369 4.30 10.51 10.50
CA LEU A 369 3.91 10.92 11.85
C LEU A 369 4.51 12.27 12.22
N ASP A 370 3.81 13.01 13.09
CA ASP A 370 4.37 14.16 13.79
C ASP A 370 5.31 13.72 14.94
N THR A 371 6.16 14.63 15.39
CA THR A 371 7.12 14.38 16.48
C THR A 371 6.47 13.96 17.77
N SER A 372 5.38 14.64 18.14
CA SER A 372 4.73 14.40 19.43
C SER A 372 4.14 13.00 19.48
N THR A 373 3.47 12.57 18.42
CA THR A 373 2.96 11.20 18.28
C THR A 373 4.10 10.19 18.20
N THR A 374 5.18 10.49 17.47
CA THR A 374 6.36 9.60 17.39
C THR A 374 6.98 9.38 18.76
N PHE A 375 7.20 10.46 19.52
CA PHE A 375 7.71 10.41 20.89
C PHE A 375 6.81 9.58 21.80
N GLN A 376 5.49 9.79 21.74
CA GLN A 376 4.53 9.01 22.53
C GLN A 376 4.59 7.51 22.20
N ILE A 377 4.65 7.15 20.92
CA ILE A 377 4.75 5.74 20.48
C ILE A 377 6.05 5.11 20.98
N VAL A 378 7.20 5.77 20.74
CA VAL A 378 8.52 5.27 21.16
C VAL A 378 8.59 5.17 22.68
N ASN A 379 8.02 6.13 23.41
CA ASN A 379 7.98 6.10 24.86
C ASN A 379 7.12 4.94 25.40
N SER A 380 5.95 4.67 24.79
CA SER A 380 5.14 3.50 25.14
C SER A 380 5.86 2.18 24.85
N ILE A 381 6.60 2.09 23.74
CA ILE A 381 7.42 0.92 23.40
C ILE A 381 8.56 0.76 24.42
N LYS A 382 9.22 1.85 24.81
CA LYS A 382 10.26 1.87 25.85
C LYS A 382 9.73 1.28 27.15
N HIS A 383 8.60 1.79 27.65
CA HIS A 383 7.97 1.29 28.88
C HIS A 383 7.61 -0.20 28.75
N THR A 384 7.03 -0.61 27.64
CA THR A 384 6.69 -2.02 27.38
C THR A 384 7.95 -2.91 27.39
N THR A 385 9.03 -2.45 26.76
CA THR A 385 10.30 -3.19 26.62
C THR A 385 10.99 -3.37 27.97
N HIS A 386 11.20 -2.30 28.74
CA HIS A 386 11.86 -2.40 30.05
C HIS A 386 11.01 -3.08 31.13
N ILE A 387 9.70 -2.86 31.11
CA ILE A 387 8.83 -3.41 32.16
C ILE A 387 8.57 -4.90 31.90
N LEU A 388 8.28 -5.31 30.65
CA LEU A 388 8.00 -6.71 30.31
C LEU A 388 9.24 -7.52 29.89
N ASN A 389 10.44 -6.96 30.07
CA ASN A 389 11.75 -7.54 29.69
C ASN A 389 11.81 -7.98 28.20
N GLY A 390 11.20 -7.20 27.31
CA GLY A 390 11.25 -7.43 25.86
C GLY A 390 12.56 -6.94 25.23
N THR A 391 12.74 -7.22 23.93
CA THR A 391 13.87 -6.74 23.13
C THR A 391 13.31 -5.98 21.94
N SER A 392 13.67 -4.71 21.79
CA SER A 392 13.09 -3.86 20.74
C SER A 392 14.17 -3.18 19.92
N VAL A 393 14.11 -3.35 18.60
CA VAL A 393 14.94 -2.61 17.63
C VAL A 393 14.03 -1.73 16.81
N VAL A 394 14.24 -0.42 16.86
CA VAL A 394 13.42 0.56 16.14
C VAL A 394 14.31 1.31 15.17
N SER A 395 13.96 1.24 13.88
CA SER A 395 14.56 2.04 12.81
C SER A 395 13.83 3.37 12.72
N LEU A 396 14.58 4.47 12.83
CA LEU A 396 14.07 5.84 12.64
C LEU A 396 15.00 6.57 11.66
N LEU A 397 14.40 7.31 10.72
CA LEU A 397 15.17 8.12 9.77
C LEU A 397 15.73 9.39 10.43
N GLN A 398 14.92 10.11 11.22
CA GLN A 398 15.34 11.33 11.89
C GLN A 398 14.66 11.48 13.26
N PRO A 399 15.20 10.84 14.31
CA PRO A 399 14.67 11.05 15.64
C PRO A 399 14.95 12.48 16.12
N ALA A 400 13.92 13.16 16.63
CA ALA A 400 14.09 14.39 17.39
C ALA A 400 15.00 14.12 18.62
N PRO A 401 15.74 15.12 19.14
CA PRO A 401 16.64 14.93 20.28
C PRO A 401 15.97 14.24 21.48
N GLU A 402 14.73 14.61 21.79
CA GLU A 402 13.97 14.00 22.90
C GLU A 402 13.64 12.53 22.62
N THR A 403 13.38 12.18 21.36
CA THR A 403 13.13 10.79 20.95
C THR A 403 14.41 9.97 20.94
N TYR A 404 15.53 10.57 20.53
CA TYR A 404 16.85 9.95 20.53
C TYR A 404 17.29 9.56 21.95
N GLU A 405 16.98 10.40 22.95
CA GLU A 405 17.28 10.14 24.36
C GLU A 405 16.49 8.98 24.97
N LEU A 406 15.40 8.54 24.33
CA LEU A 406 14.64 7.39 24.82
C LEU A 406 15.38 6.06 24.65
N PHE A 407 16.34 5.97 23.72
CA PHE A 407 17.05 4.73 23.38
C PHE A 407 18.25 4.45 24.29
N ASP A 408 18.48 3.17 24.57
CA ASP A 408 19.61 2.71 25.39
C ASP A 408 20.86 2.46 24.53
N ASP A 409 20.66 1.81 23.39
CA ASP A 409 21.71 1.40 22.45
C ASP A 409 21.45 1.95 21.05
N ILE A 410 22.52 2.06 20.26
CA ILE A 410 22.49 2.47 18.85
C ILE A 410 23.22 1.45 18.00
N ILE A 411 22.62 1.12 16.86
CA ILE A 411 23.28 0.47 15.74
C ILE A 411 23.33 1.48 14.59
N LEU A 412 24.54 1.93 14.25
CA LEU A 412 24.78 2.79 13.09
C LEU A 412 25.14 1.92 11.89
N PHE A 413 24.32 2.00 10.85
CA PHE A 413 24.34 1.11 9.70
C PHE A 413 24.60 1.90 8.41
N SER A 414 25.61 1.53 7.62
CA SER A 414 25.92 2.19 6.34
C SER A 414 26.52 1.19 5.35
N ASP A 415 26.15 1.28 4.06
CA ASP A 415 26.68 0.44 2.97
C ASP A 415 26.83 -1.05 3.33
N GLY A 416 25.81 -1.63 3.97
CA GLY A 416 25.81 -3.05 4.36
C GLY A 416 26.70 -3.42 5.55
N HIS A 417 27.35 -2.45 6.21
CA HIS A 417 28.23 -2.64 7.37
C HIS A 417 27.67 -1.99 8.64
N ILE A 418 28.07 -2.54 9.80
CA ILE A 418 27.87 -1.89 11.11
C ILE A 418 29.08 -1.00 11.40
N VAL A 419 28.83 0.30 11.49
CA VAL A 419 29.82 1.33 11.81
C VAL A 419 30.05 1.37 13.32
N TYR A 420 28.98 1.24 14.11
CA TYR A 420 29.02 1.24 15.56
C TYR A 420 27.82 0.47 16.12
N GLN A 421 28.05 -0.31 17.16
CA GLN A 421 26.99 -0.95 17.96
C GLN A 421 27.30 -0.85 19.44
N GLY A 422 26.39 -0.28 20.23
CA GLY A 422 26.56 -0.22 21.68
C GLY A 422 25.78 0.92 22.34
N PRO A 423 26.15 1.30 23.57
CA PRO A 423 25.48 2.35 24.32
C PRO A 423 25.49 3.68 23.59
N ARG A 424 24.38 4.42 23.70
CA ARG A 424 24.24 5.77 23.12
C ARG A 424 25.28 6.77 23.61
N GLU A 425 25.72 6.65 24.86
CA GLU A 425 26.61 7.61 25.52
C GLU A 425 28.04 7.59 24.94
N ASP A 426 28.52 6.42 24.52
CA ASP A 426 29.90 6.21 24.06
C ASP A 426 30.12 6.54 22.58
N ILE A 427 29.05 6.74 21.80
CA ILE A 427 29.14 6.94 20.34
C ILE A 427 29.88 8.23 19.95
N LEU A 428 29.67 9.32 20.69
CA LEU A 428 30.38 10.58 20.45
C LEU A 428 31.87 10.45 20.79
N GLN A 429 32.23 9.63 21.77
CA GLN A 429 33.61 9.33 22.10
C GLN A 429 34.30 8.55 20.96
N PHE A 430 33.59 7.60 20.34
CA PHE A 430 34.09 6.87 19.18
C PHE A 430 34.40 7.79 18.00
N PHE A 431 33.49 8.69 17.62
CA PHE A 431 33.74 9.63 16.52
C PHE A 431 34.84 10.65 16.84
N ARG A 432 34.95 11.09 18.10
CA ARG A 432 36.09 11.91 18.57
C ARG A 432 37.42 11.18 18.46
N HIS A 433 37.46 9.89 18.76
CA HIS A 433 38.66 9.07 18.60
C HIS A 433 39.10 8.97 17.12
N MET A 434 38.15 9.03 16.20
CA MET A 434 38.38 9.06 14.74
C MET A 434 38.66 10.47 14.19
N GLY A 435 38.70 11.51 15.03
CA GLY A 435 39.00 12.88 14.62
C GLY A 435 37.80 13.76 14.26
N PHE A 436 36.57 13.32 14.55
CA PHE A 436 35.34 14.08 14.26
C PHE A 436 34.66 14.61 15.53
N THR A 437 34.20 15.86 15.48
CA THR A 437 33.48 16.50 16.59
C THR A 437 32.09 16.95 16.16
N CYS A 438 31.09 16.63 17.01
CA CYS A 438 29.73 17.12 16.81
C CYS A 438 29.61 18.57 17.30
N PRO A 439 29.07 19.51 16.50
CA PRO A 439 28.76 20.87 16.93
C PRO A 439 27.67 20.91 18.02
N GLU A 440 27.69 21.93 18.89
CA GLU A 440 26.77 22.01 20.05
C GLU A 440 25.29 22.18 19.67
N ARG A 441 24.98 22.91 18.59
CA ARG A 441 23.59 23.17 18.15
C ARG A 441 23.05 22.11 17.20
N LYS A 442 23.86 21.10 16.85
CA LYS A 442 23.48 20.05 15.91
C LYS A 442 22.90 18.84 16.67
N ALA A 443 21.81 18.29 16.15
CA ALA A 443 21.26 17.05 16.70
C ALA A 443 22.24 15.89 16.44
N ILE A 444 22.45 15.05 17.47
CA ILE A 444 23.41 13.94 17.40
C ILE A 444 23.04 12.96 16.28
N ALA A 445 21.76 12.63 16.13
CA ALA A 445 21.30 11.70 15.10
C ALA A 445 21.62 12.21 13.67
N ASP A 446 21.45 13.51 13.43
CA ASP A 446 21.79 14.13 12.14
C ASP A 446 23.30 14.09 11.90
N PHE A 447 24.11 14.43 12.91
CA PHE A 447 25.57 14.32 12.85
C PHE A 447 26.03 12.90 12.47
N LEU A 448 25.45 11.86 13.09
CA LEU A 448 25.83 10.46 12.84
C LEU A 448 25.55 10.00 11.41
N GLN A 449 24.50 10.53 10.76
CA GLN A 449 24.18 10.21 9.36
C GLN A 449 25.02 11.00 8.36
N GLU A 450 25.45 12.21 8.72
CA GLU A 450 26.26 13.04 7.84
C GLU A 450 27.75 12.73 7.92
N VAL A 451 28.27 12.32 9.09
CA VAL A 451 29.70 12.01 9.24
C VAL A 451 30.14 10.76 8.46
N ILE A 452 29.19 9.88 8.12
CA ILE A 452 29.41 8.71 7.25
C ILE A 452 29.25 9.03 5.76
N SER A 453 28.79 10.25 5.41
CA SER A 453 28.57 10.69 4.03
C SER A 453 29.81 11.32 3.43
N ARG A 454 30.16 10.93 2.19
CA ARG A 454 31.32 11.47 1.45
C ARG A 454 31.29 12.99 1.26
N ASN A 455 30.12 13.57 1.03
CA ASN A 455 29.97 15.00 0.74
C ASN A 455 30.02 15.87 2.00
N ASP A 456 29.66 15.31 3.15
CA ASP A 456 29.36 16.06 4.36
C ASP A 456 30.40 15.81 5.47
N GLN A 457 31.14 14.70 5.42
CA GLN A 457 32.12 14.31 6.44
C GLN A 457 33.21 15.37 6.69
N GLN A 458 33.62 16.13 5.66
CA GLN A 458 34.66 17.15 5.79
C GLN A 458 34.32 18.25 6.82
N GLN A 459 33.04 18.60 6.97
CA GLN A 459 32.64 19.72 7.82
C GLN A 459 32.79 19.44 9.32
N TYR A 460 32.98 18.18 9.70
CA TYR A 460 33.11 17.73 11.09
C TYR A 460 34.54 17.42 11.52
N TRP A 461 35.51 17.61 10.63
CA TRP A 461 36.90 17.32 10.91
C TRP A 461 37.47 18.28 11.96
N SER A 462 37.98 17.73 13.06
CA SER A 462 38.40 18.51 14.23
C SER A 462 39.90 18.85 14.25
N HIS A 463 40.72 18.10 13.51
CA HIS A 463 42.16 18.32 13.45
C HIS A 463 42.51 19.39 12.42
N GLU A 464 42.55 20.65 12.83
CA GLU A 464 43.00 21.77 11.96
C GLU A 464 44.44 21.58 11.45
N ASP A 465 45.27 20.84 12.21
CA ASP A 465 46.69 20.58 11.87
C ASP A 465 46.89 19.50 10.79
N GLN A 466 45.84 18.74 10.43
CA GLN A 466 45.93 17.64 9.45
C GLN A 466 44.97 17.85 8.28
N PRO A 467 45.40 17.62 7.03
CA PRO A 467 44.51 17.69 5.88
C PRO A 467 43.46 16.59 5.96
N TYR A 468 42.20 16.96 5.78
CA TYR A 468 41.09 16.03 5.74
C TYR A 468 41.29 14.96 4.65
N CYS A 469 41.12 13.70 5.02
CA CYS A 469 41.03 12.56 4.13
C CYS A 469 39.71 11.84 4.39
N PHE A 470 39.01 11.44 3.33
CA PHE A 470 37.74 10.73 3.47
C PHE A 470 37.98 9.34 4.09
N ILE A 471 37.34 9.10 5.24
CA ILE A 471 37.36 7.81 5.92
C ILE A 471 36.17 7.00 5.43
N THR A 472 36.47 5.81 4.92
CA THR A 472 35.47 4.89 4.37
C THR A 472 34.67 4.20 5.48
N VAL A 473 33.46 3.76 5.15
CA VAL A 473 32.58 3.01 6.08
C VAL A 473 33.27 1.76 6.64
N LYS A 474 34.05 1.07 5.79
CA LYS A 474 34.81 -0.12 6.19
C LYS A 474 35.89 0.20 7.23
N GLU A 475 36.63 1.31 7.05
CA GLU A 475 37.62 1.76 8.02
C GLU A 475 36.98 2.12 9.36
N PHE A 476 35.78 2.73 9.37
CA PHE A 476 35.06 2.92 10.63
C PHE A 476 34.64 1.60 11.30
N SER A 477 34.17 0.63 10.52
CA SER A 477 33.79 -0.69 11.03
C SER A 477 35.00 -1.43 11.64
N ASP A 478 36.14 -1.41 10.96
CA ASP A 478 37.40 -1.99 11.45
C ASP A 478 37.88 -1.26 12.72
N ALA A 479 37.76 0.08 12.76
CA ALA A 479 38.11 0.87 13.93
C ALA A 479 37.19 0.57 15.13
N PHE A 480 35.89 0.35 14.89
CA PHE A 480 34.94 -0.03 15.95
C PHE A 480 35.32 -1.34 16.64
N LEU A 481 35.77 -2.35 15.89
CA LEU A 481 36.27 -3.61 16.47
C LEU A 481 37.48 -3.42 17.39
N SER A 482 38.27 -2.36 17.16
CA SER A 482 39.42 -2.01 18.00
C SER A 482 39.05 -1.13 19.22
N PHE A 483 37.91 -0.43 19.14
CA PHE A 483 37.38 0.43 20.19
C PHE A 483 36.91 -0.41 21.39
N HIS A 484 36.95 0.15 22.59
CA HIS A 484 36.68 -0.59 23.84
C HIS A 484 35.29 -1.24 23.89
N VAL A 485 34.27 -0.59 23.29
CA VAL A 485 32.91 -1.15 23.15
C VAL A 485 32.90 -2.36 22.21
N GLY A 486 33.53 -2.27 21.04
CA GLY A 486 33.62 -3.38 20.08
C GLY A 486 34.45 -4.55 20.61
N LYS A 487 35.52 -4.28 21.36
CA LYS A 487 36.30 -5.33 22.06
C LYS A 487 35.44 -6.07 23.09
N ARG A 488 34.70 -5.35 23.93
CA ARG A 488 33.78 -5.95 24.91
C ARG A 488 32.70 -6.79 24.22
N MET A 489 32.13 -6.29 23.13
CA MET A 489 31.14 -7.03 22.34
C MET A 489 31.73 -8.32 21.76
N LYS A 490 32.97 -8.28 21.26
CA LYS A 490 33.67 -9.46 20.73
C LYS A 490 33.98 -10.49 21.82
N GLU A 491 34.36 -10.03 23.01
CA GLU A 491 34.55 -10.89 24.18
C GLU A 491 33.21 -11.54 24.61
N GLU A 492 32.12 -10.77 24.68
CA GLU A 492 30.78 -11.30 24.98
C GLU A 492 30.29 -12.30 23.93
N MET A 493 30.55 -12.06 22.63
CA MET A 493 30.24 -13.00 21.54
C MET A 493 30.99 -14.33 21.68
N SER A 494 32.22 -14.29 22.20
CA SER A 494 33.03 -15.51 22.38
C SER A 494 32.51 -16.45 23.46
N ILE A 495 31.65 -15.97 24.36
CA ILE A 495 31.03 -16.76 25.42
C ILE A 495 29.70 -17.31 24.87
N PRO A 496 29.58 -18.61 24.54
CA PRO A 496 28.34 -19.17 24.01
C PRO A 496 27.21 -19.08 25.04
N PHE A 497 25.99 -18.81 24.58
CA PHE A 497 24.81 -18.79 25.46
C PHE A 497 24.43 -20.24 25.85
N GLU A 498 24.29 -20.50 27.15
CA GLU A 498 23.87 -21.81 27.66
C GLU A 498 22.37 -22.04 27.37
N LYS A 499 22.05 -23.02 26.50
CA LYS A 499 20.65 -23.31 26.10
C LYS A 499 19.74 -23.65 27.29
N ASP A 500 20.29 -24.28 28.33
CA ASP A 500 19.54 -24.69 29.52
C ASP A 500 19.05 -23.52 30.39
N MET A 501 19.66 -22.33 30.23
CA MET A 501 19.23 -21.09 30.90
C MET A 501 18.05 -20.42 30.19
N SER A 502 17.66 -20.91 29.01
CA SER A 502 16.55 -20.33 28.25
C SER A 502 15.19 -20.77 28.83
N ASN A 503 14.31 -19.79 29.09
CA ASN A 503 12.95 -20.10 29.48
C ASN A 503 12.20 -20.79 28.32
N PRO A 504 11.50 -21.92 28.54
CA PRO A 504 10.80 -22.65 27.46
C PRO A 504 9.75 -21.81 26.71
N PHE A 505 9.21 -20.78 27.38
CA PHE A 505 8.22 -19.86 26.82
C PHE A 505 8.82 -18.64 26.12
N ALA A 506 10.15 -18.52 26.07
CA ALA A 506 10.83 -17.42 25.38
C ALA A 506 10.74 -17.55 23.85
N LEU A 507 10.78 -18.78 23.34
CA LEU A 507 10.76 -19.07 21.90
C LEU A 507 9.46 -19.78 21.51
N ALA A 508 8.83 -19.32 20.43
CA ALA A 508 7.61 -19.94 19.93
C ALA A 508 7.94 -21.21 19.13
N THR A 509 7.54 -22.37 19.64
CA THR A 509 7.74 -23.68 18.97
C THR A 509 6.58 -24.04 18.03
N ASN A 510 5.36 -23.60 18.37
CA ASN A 510 4.17 -23.89 17.56
C ASN A 510 4.09 -22.96 16.34
N LYS A 511 3.81 -23.54 15.17
CA LYS A 511 3.67 -22.79 13.90
C LYS A 511 2.49 -21.82 13.89
N TYR A 512 1.39 -22.14 14.57
CA TYR A 512 0.19 -21.30 14.67
C TYR A 512 -0.19 -21.09 16.14
N GLY A 513 -0.85 -19.98 16.45
CA GLY A 513 -1.14 -19.59 17.83
C GLY A 513 -2.35 -20.25 18.47
N THR A 514 -3.31 -20.68 17.67
CA THR A 514 -4.54 -21.33 18.12
C THR A 514 -4.81 -22.57 17.28
N THR A 515 -5.88 -23.29 17.60
CA THR A 515 -6.23 -24.51 16.87
C THR A 515 -6.66 -24.18 15.44
N LYS A 516 -6.34 -25.06 14.49
CA LYS A 516 -6.70 -24.88 13.07
C LYS A 516 -8.20 -24.60 12.84
N MET A 517 -9.06 -25.17 13.68
CA MET A 517 -10.51 -24.97 13.59
C MET A 517 -10.93 -23.57 14.07
N GLU A 518 -10.32 -23.05 15.13
CA GLU A 518 -10.56 -21.68 15.60
C GLU A 518 -10.11 -20.64 14.58
N LEU A 519 -8.95 -20.88 13.93
CA LEU A 519 -8.48 -20.06 12.82
C LEU A 519 -9.49 -20.02 11.66
N LEU A 520 -10.02 -21.20 11.27
CA LEU A 520 -11.06 -21.26 10.24
C LEU A 520 -12.32 -20.49 10.65
N LYS A 521 -12.77 -20.62 11.90
CA LYS A 521 -13.93 -19.87 12.43
C LYS A 521 -13.67 -18.36 12.41
N ALA A 522 -12.47 -17.91 12.80
CA ALA A 522 -12.08 -16.49 12.75
C ALA A 522 -12.10 -15.96 11.30
N CYS A 523 -11.52 -16.70 10.36
CA CYS A 523 -11.54 -16.33 8.93
C CYS A 523 -12.96 -16.33 8.35
N MET A 524 -13.84 -17.28 8.73
CA MET A 524 -15.24 -17.29 8.32
C MET A 524 -16.03 -16.10 8.88
N ALA A 525 -15.84 -15.77 10.16
CA ALA A 525 -16.48 -14.62 10.79
C ALA A 525 -16.08 -13.32 10.08
N ARG A 526 -14.78 -13.16 9.78
CA ARG A 526 -14.27 -12.03 9.00
C ARG A 526 -14.90 -11.95 7.61
N GLU A 527 -14.89 -13.05 6.85
CA GLU A 527 -15.41 -13.04 5.47
C GLU A 527 -16.91 -12.75 5.43
N PHE A 528 -17.69 -13.27 6.37
CA PHE A 528 -19.12 -12.95 6.48
C PHE A 528 -19.36 -11.48 6.81
N LEU A 529 -18.57 -10.90 7.72
CA LEU A 529 -18.62 -9.47 8.03
C LEU A 529 -18.32 -8.61 6.80
N LEU A 530 -17.30 -8.98 6.02
CA LEU A 530 -16.96 -8.30 4.76
C LEU A 530 -18.06 -8.43 3.72
N MET A 531 -18.66 -9.61 3.54
CA MET A 531 -19.81 -9.81 2.65
C MET A 531 -20.99 -8.93 3.04
N LYS A 532 -21.26 -8.76 4.34
CA LYS A 532 -22.33 -7.88 4.81
C LYS A 532 -22.05 -6.40 4.54
N ARG A 533 -20.81 -5.93 4.76
CA ARG A 533 -20.42 -4.53 4.53
C ARG A 533 -20.33 -4.18 3.05
N ASN A 534 -19.93 -5.13 2.22
CA ASN A 534 -19.89 -5.00 0.76
C ASN A 534 -21.18 -5.50 0.09
N SER A 535 -22.31 -5.48 0.80
CA SER A 535 -23.61 -5.93 0.27
C SER A 535 -24.04 -5.17 -0.99
N ILE A 536 -23.68 -3.88 -1.10
CA ILE A 536 -24.00 -3.03 -2.26
C ILE A 536 -23.46 -3.65 -3.55
N VAL A 537 -22.26 -4.22 -3.52
CA VAL A 537 -21.65 -4.88 -4.69
C VAL A 537 -22.47 -6.10 -5.10
N HIS A 538 -22.90 -6.92 -4.14
CA HIS A 538 -23.74 -8.09 -4.41
C HIS A 538 -25.15 -7.73 -4.90
N ILE A 539 -25.75 -6.66 -4.35
CA ILE A 539 -27.05 -6.14 -4.80
C ILE A 539 -26.95 -5.64 -6.24
N PHE A 540 -25.90 -4.88 -6.55
CA PHE A 540 -25.68 -4.37 -7.90
C PHE A 540 -25.46 -5.51 -8.91
N LYS A 541 -24.67 -6.54 -8.55
CA LYS A 541 -24.52 -7.76 -9.38
C LYS A 541 -25.86 -8.43 -9.67
N LEU A 542 -26.71 -8.58 -8.65
CA LEU A 542 -28.03 -9.18 -8.81
C LEU A 542 -28.95 -8.34 -9.70
N LEU A 543 -28.93 -7.01 -9.56
CA LEU A 543 -29.67 -6.09 -10.43
C LEU A 543 -29.18 -6.15 -11.87
N GLN A 544 -27.87 -6.13 -12.09
CA GLN A 544 -27.26 -6.28 -13.42
C GLN A 544 -27.66 -7.61 -14.06
N LEU A 545 -27.63 -8.70 -13.29
CA LEU A 545 -28.05 -10.03 -13.74
C LEU A 545 -29.54 -10.06 -14.08
N ALA A 546 -30.41 -9.44 -13.28
CA ALA A 546 -31.83 -9.33 -13.57
C ALA A 546 -32.09 -8.52 -14.86
N LEU A 547 -31.42 -7.38 -15.05
CA LEU A 547 -31.52 -6.57 -16.26
C LEU A 547 -31.11 -7.35 -17.51
N MET A 548 -29.99 -8.08 -17.44
CA MET A 548 -29.55 -8.93 -18.54
C MET A 548 -30.52 -10.09 -18.80
N GLY A 549 -31.13 -10.64 -17.75
CA GLY A 549 -32.19 -11.66 -17.86
C GLY A 549 -33.42 -11.14 -18.58
N VAL A 550 -33.83 -9.89 -18.33
CA VAL A 550 -34.94 -9.22 -19.06
C VAL A 550 -34.59 -9.01 -20.53
N VAL A 551 -33.36 -8.58 -20.84
CA VAL A 551 -32.90 -8.45 -22.23
C VAL A 551 -32.91 -9.80 -22.94
N LEU A 552 -32.49 -10.87 -22.27
CA LEU A 552 -32.51 -12.21 -22.84
C LEU A 552 -33.94 -12.72 -23.06
N MET A 553 -34.82 -12.48 -22.09
CA MET A 553 -36.24 -12.79 -22.15
C MET A 553 -36.90 -12.13 -23.37
N THR A 554 -36.63 -10.85 -23.63
CA THR A 554 -37.25 -10.13 -24.76
C THR A 554 -36.70 -10.60 -26.10
N LEU A 555 -35.44 -11.01 -26.16
CA LEU A 555 -34.80 -11.50 -27.38
C LEU A 555 -35.30 -12.89 -27.80
N PHE A 556 -35.55 -13.79 -26.85
CA PHE A 556 -36.07 -15.15 -27.11
C PHE A 556 -37.50 -15.31 -26.58
N LEU A 557 -38.40 -14.38 -26.92
CA LEU A 557 -39.75 -14.38 -26.39
C LEU A 557 -40.56 -15.56 -26.96
N ARG A 558 -41.26 -16.30 -26.08
CA ARG A 558 -41.98 -17.54 -26.43
C ARG A 558 -42.89 -17.44 -27.66
N THR A 559 -43.51 -16.30 -27.93
CA THR A 559 -44.41 -16.13 -29.09
C THR A 559 -43.68 -16.23 -30.44
N GLY A 560 -42.36 -15.95 -30.47
CA GLY A 560 -41.52 -16.07 -31.66
C GLY A 560 -40.74 -17.40 -31.72
N MET A 561 -40.97 -18.32 -30.78
CA MET A 561 -40.21 -19.56 -30.64
C MET A 561 -41.10 -20.77 -30.98
N THR A 562 -41.04 -21.24 -32.22
CA THR A 562 -41.72 -22.46 -32.69
C THR A 562 -40.91 -23.71 -32.38
N ARG A 563 -41.50 -24.90 -32.48
CA ARG A 563 -40.83 -26.18 -32.17
C ARG A 563 -40.94 -27.20 -33.30
N ASP A 564 -41.14 -26.74 -34.53
CA ASP A 564 -41.55 -27.62 -35.63
C ASP A 564 -40.36 -28.08 -36.48
N SER A 565 -39.23 -27.38 -36.39
CA SER A 565 -38.05 -27.64 -37.21
C SER A 565 -36.75 -27.78 -36.42
N VAL A 566 -35.74 -28.41 -37.04
CA VAL A 566 -34.38 -28.47 -36.50
C VAL A 566 -33.75 -27.07 -36.39
N LEU A 567 -34.16 -26.14 -37.26
CA LEU A 567 -33.70 -24.75 -37.24
C LEU A 567 -34.19 -24.04 -35.96
N ASP A 568 -35.44 -24.26 -35.59
CA ASP A 568 -36.02 -23.70 -34.36
C ASP A 568 -35.33 -24.26 -33.12
N GLY A 569 -35.01 -25.57 -33.15
CA GLY A 569 -34.18 -26.21 -32.13
C GLY A 569 -32.80 -25.56 -31.96
N MET A 570 -32.18 -25.08 -33.05
CA MET A 570 -30.91 -24.34 -32.95
C MET A 570 -31.06 -22.98 -32.27
N VAL A 571 -32.20 -22.30 -32.42
CA VAL A 571 -32.48 -21.03 -31.73
C VAL A 571 -32.61 -21.26 -30.22
N TYR A 572 -33.36 -22.28 -29.80
CA TYR A 572 -33.44 -22.70 -28.38
C TYR A 572 -32.08 -23.09 -27.80
N MET A 573 -31.25 -23.81 -28.57
CA MET A 573 -29.90 -24.15 -28.17
C MET A 573 -29.01 -22.91 -28.01
N GLY A 574 -29.18 -21.90 -28.87
CA GLY A 574 -28.53 -20.60 -28.75
C GLY A 574 -28.94 -19.84 -27.48
N ALA A 575 -30.22 -19.88 -27.12
CA ALA A 575 -30.72 -19.31 -25.86
C ALA A 575 -30.09 -20.00 -24.64
N LEU A 576 -30.04 -21.34 -24.63
CA LEU A 576 -29.40 -22.12 -23.55
C LEU A 576 -27.88 -21.84 -23.46
N PHE A 577 -27.20 -21.74 -24.59
CA PHE A 577 -25.79 -21.35 -24.65
C PHE A 577 -25.57 -19.98 -24.01
N PHE A 578 -26.38 -18.98 -24.37
CA PHE A 578 -26.28 -17.64 -23.81
C PHE A 578 -26.56 -17.61 -22.30
N ILE A 579 -27.53 -18.39 -21.82
CA ILE A 579 -27.80 -18.57 -20.38
C ILE A 579 -26.55 -19.03 -19.64
N VAL A 580 -25.87 -20.06 -20.13
CA VAL A 580 -24.67 -20.60 -19.47
C VAL A 580 -23.52 -19.61 -19.54
N ILE A 581 -23.30 -18.94 -20.68
CA ILE A 581 -22.24 -17.92 -20.82
C ILE A 581 -22.43 -16.79 -19.82
N MET A 582 -23.64 -16.24 -19.71
CA MET A 582 -23.89 -15.08 -18.85
C MET A 582 -23.62 -15.40 -17.38
N ILE A 583 -23.98 -16.60 -16.93
CA ILE A 583 -23.68 -17.05 -15.57
C ILE A 583 -22.17 -17.26 -15.37
N ILE A 584 -21.45 -17.79 -16.37
CA ILE A 584 -19.99 -17.88 -16.31
C ILE A 584 -19.38 -16.47 -16.23
N PHE A 585 -19.80 -15.54 -17.08
CA PHE A 585 -19.26 -14.18 -17.12
C PHE A 585 -19.48 -13.41 -15.81
N ASN A 586 -20.61 -13.61 -15.12
CA ASN A 586 -20.88 -13.00 -13.82
C ASN A 586 -19.81 -13.35 -12.76
N GLY A 587 -19.21 -14.54 -12.85
CA GLY A 587 -18.12 -14.97 -11.95
C GLY A 587 -16.83 -14.15 -12.08
N MET A 588 -16.60 -13.45 -13.20
CA MET A 588 -15.41 -12.59 -13.36
C MET A 588 -15.35 -11.47 -12.33
N ALA A 589 -16.50 -10.97 -11.87
CA ALA A 589 -16.55 -9.88 -10.92
C ALA A 589 -16.03 -10.28 -9.52
N GLU A 590 -15.84 -11.58 -9.26
CA GLU A 590 -15.18 -12.09 -8.05
C GLU A 590 -13.67 -11.87 -8.07
N GLN A 591 -13.07 -11.79 -9.25
CA GLN A 591 -11.63 -11.62 -9.44
C GLN A 591 -11.12 -10.31 -8.82
N SER A 592 -11.78 -9.18 -9.12
CA SER A 592 -11.36 -7.85 -8.66
C SER A 592 -11.34 -7.75 -7.13
N LEU A 593 -12.36 -8.33 -6.47
CA LEU A 593 -12.46 -8.35 -5.01
C LEU A 593 -11.34 -9.18 -4.36
N ASN A 594 -10.94 -10.29 -4.99
CA ASN A 594 -9.88 -11.14 -4.45
C ASN A 594 -8.49 -10.51 -4.62
N ILE A 595 -8.21 -9.85 -5.75
CA ILE A 595 -6.92 -9.18 -5.98
C ILE A 595 -6.67 -8.08 -4.94
N ALA A 596 -7.69 -7.33 -4.55
CA ALA A 596 -7.58 -6.31 -3.51
C ALA A 596 -7.21 -6.89 -2.12
N LYS A 597 -7.58 -8.14 -1.83
CA LYS A 597 -7.27 -8.83 -0.56
C LYS A 597 -5.90 -9.51 -0.54
N LEU A 598 -5.30 -9.80 -1.70
CA LEU A 598 -4.06 -10.59 -1.81
C LEU A 598 -2.85 -9.98 -1.05
N PRO A 599 -2.57 -8.66 -1.10
CA PRO A 599 -1.44 -8.09 -0.37
C PRO A 599 -1.53 -8.34 1.14
N ILE A 600 -2.72 -8.14 1.71
CA ILE A 600 -3.00 -8.37 3.13
C ILE A 600 -2.88 -9.87 3.47
N PHE A 601 -3.32 -10.75 2.57
CA PHE A 601 -3.13 -12.19 2.73
C PHE A 601 -1.64 -12.55 2.78
N TYR A 602 -0.81 -12.04 1.86
CA TYR A 602 0.63 -12.32 1.87
C TYR A 602 1.31 -11.83 3.14
N LYS A 603 0.96 -10.62 3.61
CA LYS A 603 1.38 -10.10 4.91
C LYS A 603 1.04 -11.11 6.02
N GLN A 604 -0.23 -11.45 6.20
CA GLN A 604 -0.70 -12.35 7.27
C GLN A 604 -0.15 -13.78 7.16
N ARG A 605 0.09 -14.27 5.95
CA ARG A 605 0.72 -15.58 5.68
C ARG A 605 2.18 -15.59 6.16
N ASN A 606 2.93 -14.53 5.87
CA ASN A 606 4.35 -14.42 6.24
C ASN A 606 4.53 -14.28 7.76
N TYR A 607 3.56 -13.70 8.47
CA TYR A 607 3.50 -13.71 9.95
C TYR A 607 2.86 -14.95 10.56
N LEU A 608 2.51 -15.96 9.75
CA LEU A 608 1.91 -17.21 10.21
C LEU A 608 0.60 -17.02 11.02
N PHE A 609 -0.24 -16.05 10.65
CA PHE A 609 -1.54 -15.83 11.32
C PHE A 609 -2.45 -17.05 11.15
N TYR A 610 -2.53 -17.58 9.94
CA TYR A 610 -3.35 -18.72 9.59
C TYR A 610 -2.80 -19.45 8.35
N PRO A 611 -3.12 -20.75 8.16
CA PRO A 611 -2.74 -21.46 6.96
C PRO A 611 -3.53 -20.99 5.72
N PRO A 612 -2.97 -21.09 4.50
CA PRO A 612 -3.62 -20.62 3.27
C PRO A 612 -5.04 -21.15 3.03
N TRP A 613 -5.31 -22.41 3.39
CA TRP A 613 -6.63 -23.01 3.22
C TRP A 613 -7.71 -22.38 4.13
N ALA A 614 -7.32 -21.83 5.29
CA ALA A 614 -8.26 -21.14 6.18
C ALA A 614 -8.75 -19.80 5.58
N PHE A 615 -7.99 -19.25 4.62
CA PHE A 615 -8.39 -18.07 3.85
C PHE A 615 -9.21 -18.43 2.60
N SER A 616 -8.86 -19.52 1.90
CA SER A 616 -9.51 -19.89 0.63
C SER A 616 -10.86 -20.58 0.81
N LEU A 617 -11.07 -21.34 1.88
CA LEU A 617 -12.33 -22.07 2.12
C LEU A 617 -13.54 -21.20 2.48
N PRO A 618 -13.44 -20.14 3.33
CA PRO A 618 -14.60 -19.34 3.70
C PRO A 618 -15.36 -18.74 2.52
N PRO A 619 -14.73 -18.10 1.51
CA PRO A 619 -15.45 -17.61 0.33
C PRO A 619 -16.17 -18.72 -0.45
N CYS A 620 -15.62 -19.94 -0.48
CA CYS A 620 -16.23 -21.07 -1.17
C CYS A 620 -17.59 -21.43 -0.56
N ILE A 621 -17.64 -21.49 0.78
CA ILE A 621 -18.80 -21.91 1.57
C ILE A 621 -19.81 -20.77 1.71
N LEU A 622 -19.36 -19.58 2.11
CA LEU A 622 -20.25 -18.46 2.44
C LEU A 622 -20.97 -17.86 1.21
N GLN A 623 -20.42 -18.04 0.01
CA GLN A 623 -21.08 -17.59 -1.23
C GLN A 623 -22.12 -18.59 -1.78
N ILE A 624 -22.41 -19.71 -1.08
CA ILE A 624 -23.42 -20.68 -1.57
C ILE A 624 -24.82 -20.05 -1.65
N PRO A 625 -25.29 -19.33 -0.61
CA PRO A 625 -26.59 -18.65 -0.66
C PRO A 625 -26.67 -17.60 -1.77
N THR A 626 -25.59 -16.86 -2.04
CA THR A 626 -25.58 -15.85 -3.11
C THR A 626 -25.69 -16.49 -4.49
N ALA A 627 -25.01 -17.62 -4.72
CA ALA A 627 -25.13 -18.37 -5.99
C ALA A 627 -26.54 -18.95 -6.20
N ILE A 628 -27.20 -19.41 -5.13
CA ILE A 628 -28.60 -19.87 -5.18
C ILE A 628 -29.52 -18.72 -5.58
N LEU A 629 -29.33 -17.55 -4.97
CA LEU A 629 -30.13 -16.36 -5.27
C LEU A 629 -29.93 -15.87 -6.71
N GLU A 630 -28.68 -15.81 -7.18
CA GLU A 630 -28.34 -15.44 -8.57
C GLU A 630 -28.99 -16.40 -9.58
N ALA A 631 -28.84 -17.71 -9.38
CA ALA A 631 -29.47 -18.70 -10.24
C ALA A 631 -30.99 -18.62 -10.20
N ALA A 632 -31.58 -18.30 -9.04
CA ALA A 632 -33.03 -18.23 -8.88
C ALA A 632 -33.58 -17.06 -9.70
N VAL A 633 -33.04 -15.86 -9.49
CA VAL A 633 -33.44 -14.66 -10.25
C VAL A 633 -33.31 -14.90 -11.74
N TRP A 634 -32.20 -15.49 -12.19
CA TRP A 634 -31.98 -15.77 -13.60
C TRP A 634 -33.01 -16.76 -14.17
N VAL A 635 -33.19 -17.91 -13.54
CA VAL A 635 -34.10 -18.97 -14.02
C VAL A 635 -35.55 -18.51 -13.98
N PHE A 636 -36.00 -17.83 -12.92
CA PHE A 636 -37.40 -17.38 -12.82
C PHE A 636 -37.76 -16.37 -13.91
N ILE A 637 -36.83 -15.50 -14.31
CA ILE A 637 -37.07 -14.53 -15.39
C ILE A 637 -37.07 -15.24 -16.75
N THR A 638 -36.07 -16.08 -17.02
CA THR A 638 -35.85 -16.59 -18.39
C THR A 638 -36.67 -17.85 -18.70
N TYR A 639 -36.90 -18.75 -17.74
CA TYR A 639 -37.31 -20.12 -18.04
C TYR A 639 -38.71 -20.21 -18.67
N PHE A 640 -39.71 -19.62 -18.01
CA PHE A 640 -41.09 -19.66 -18.46
C PHE A 640 -41.37 -18.73 -19.64
N MET A 641 -40.63 -17.61 -19.73
CA MET A 641 -40.84 -16.60 -20.76
C MET A 641 -40.20 -16.95 -22.10
N ILE A 642 -39.09 -17.68 -22.10
CA ILE A 642 -38.52 -18.27 -23.32
C ILE A 642 -39.34 -19.49 -23.77
N GLY A 643 -40.01 -20.15 -22.81
CA GLY A 643 -40.85 -21.31 -23.07
C GLY A 643 -40.03 -22.58 -23.25
N PHE A 644 -39.16 -22.89 -22.28
CA PHE A 644 -38.55 -24.23 -22.14
C PHE A 644 -39.59 -25.28 -21.72
N ASP A 645 -39.19 -26.54 -21.59
CA ASP A 645 -40.12 -27.62 -21.24
C ASP A 645 -40.80 -27.35 -19.87
N PRO A 646 -42.14 -27.37 -19.76
CA PRO A 646 -42.84 -27.01 -18.52
C PRO A 646 -42.74 -28.07 -17.40
N GLU A 647 -42.11 -29.22 -17.66
CA GLU A 647 -41.97 -30.29 -16.67
C GLU A 647 -41.15 -29.84 -15.44
N LEU A 648 -41.75 -29.94 -14.25
CA LEU A 648 -41.13 -29.49 -12.99
C LEU A 648 -39.76 -30.11 -12.73
N SER A 649 -39.56 -31.39 -13.08
CA SER A 649 -38.26 -32.05 -12.87
C SER A 649 -37.16 -31.41 -13.71
N ARG A 650 -37.46 -30.92 -14.92
CA ARG A 650 -36.48 -30.30 -15.83
C ARG A 650 -36.14 -28.89 -15.40
N PHE A 651 -37.13 -28.16 -14.87
CA PHE A 651 -36.93 -26.87 -14.22
C PHE A 651 -35.92 -26.98 -13.06
N PHE A 652 -36.15 -27.91 -12.11
CA PHE A 652 -35.22 -28.09 -10.98
C PHE A 652 -33.86 -28.60 -11.42
N LYS A 653 -33.80 -29.46 -12.45
CA LYS A 653 -32.54 -29.91 -13.05
C LYS A 653 -31.74 -28.76 -13.65
N GLN A 654 -32.38 -27.85 -14.38
CA GLN A 654 -31.70 -26.67 -14.94
C GLN A 654 -31.29 -25.70 -13.83
N PHE A 655 -32.16 -25.43 -12.86
CA PHE A 655 -31.86 -24.57 -11.72
C PHE A 655 -30.64 -25.06 -10.93
N PHE A 656 -30.61 -26.35 -10.57
CA PHE A 656 -29.47 -26.95 -9.86
C PHE A 656 -28.18 -26.90 -10.67
N LEU A 657 -28.25 -27.18 -11.97
CA LEU A 657 -27.12 -27.13 -12.87
C LEU A 657 -26.52 -25.71 -12.95
N LEU A 658 -27.36 -24.68 -13.02
CA LEU A 658 -26.91 -23.28 -13.07
C LEU A 658 -26.27 -22.81 -11.75
N ILE A 659 -26.71 -23.32 -10.59
CA ILE A 659 -26.01 -23.10 -9.32
C ILE A 659 -24.58 -23.65 -9.38
N LEU A 660 -24.41 -24.87 -9.90
CA LEU A 660 -23.09 -25.48 -10.06
C LEU A 660 -22.22 -24.73 -11.07
N VAL A 661 -22.78 -24.25 -12.18
CA VAL A 661 -22.05 -23.43 -13.15
C VAL A 661 -21.58 -22.12 -12.52
N SER A 662 -22.44 -21.41 -11.77
CA SER A 662 -22.06 -20.19 -11.04
C SER A 662 -20.92 -20.48 -10.05
N LYS A 663 -21.01 -21.59 -9.31
CA LYS A 663 -19.95 -22.00 -8.37
C LYS A 663 -18.64 -22.37 -9.03
N MET A 664 -18.69 -23.09 -10.14
CA MET A 664 -17.53 -23.44 -10.94
C MET A 664 -16.85 -22.18 -11.49
N SER A 665 -17.64 -21.23 -12.03
CA SER A 665 -17.11 -19.98 -12.55
C SER A 665 -16.42 -19.14 -11.47
N ASN A 666 -17.06 -18.96 -10.31
CA ASN A 666 -16.46 -18.24 -9.19
C ASN A 666 -15.14 -18.90 -8.74
N ALA A 667 -15.07 -20.24 -8.69
CA ALA A 667 -13.84 -20.95 -8.36
C ALA A 667 -12.74 -20.78 -9.42
N LEU A 668 -13.10 -20.81 -10.71
CA LEU A 668 -12.19 -20.59 -11.83
C LEU A 668 -11.55 -19.19 -11.76
N PHE A 669 -12.36 -18.13 -11.64
CA PHE A 669 -11.82 -16.76 -11.60
C PHE A 669 -11.07 -16.45 -10.30
N ARG A 670 -11.40 -17.12 -9.18
CA ARG A 670 -10.55 -17.12 -7.98
C ARG A 670 -9.19 -17.75 -8.24
N MET A 671 -9.15 -18.92 -8.86
CA MET A 671 -7.88 -19.56 -9.24
C MET A 671 -7.05 -18.66 -10.16
N MET A 672 -7.67 -18.03 -11.17
CA MET A 672 -6.98 -17.06 -12.03
C MET A 672 -6.40 -15.89 -11.23
N SER A 673 -7.13 -15.35 -10.25
CA SER A 673 -6.62 -14.27 -9.38
C SER A 673 -5.41 -14.70 -8.54
N GLY A 674 -5.41 -15.93 -8.03
CA GLY A 674 -4.27 -16.48 -7.30
C GLY A 674 -3.03 -16.66 -8.18
N LEU A 675 -3.20 -17.10 -9.44
CA LEU A 675 -2.11 -17.24 -10.42
C LEU A 675 -1.58 -15.88 -10.91
N GLY A 676 -2.50 -14.97 -11.24
CA GLY A 676 -2.19 -13.67 -11.83
C GLY A 676 -1.58 -12.68 -10.83
N ARG A 677 -1.95 -12.75 -9.53
CA ARG A 677 -1.42 -11.94 -8.40
C ARG A 677 -1.55 -10.41 -8.51
N THR A 678 -1.73 -9.88 -9.71
CA THR A 678 -1.87 -8.46 -10.07
C THR A 678 -3.08 -8.30 -10.98
N ALA A 679 -3.72 -7.12 -10.96
CA ALA A 679 -4.90 -6.83 -11.78
C ALA A 679 -4.64 -7.03 -13.28
N VAL A 680 -3.50 -6.56 -13.79
CA VAL A 680 -3.16 -6.62 -15.21
C VAL A 680 -2.99 -8.07 -15.68
N LEU A 681 -2.12 -8.84 -15.03
CA LEU A 681 -1.87 -10.22 -15.43
C LEU A 681 -3.13 -11.10 -15.28
N THR A 682 -3.91 -10.86 -14.22
CA THR A 682 -5.13 -11.64 -14.00
C THR A 682 -6.18 -11.35 -15.07
N ASN A 683 -6.39 -10.09 -15.47
CA ASN A 683 -7.34 -9.76 -16.54
C ASN A 683 -6.94 -10.40 -17.88
N LEU A 684 -5.65 -10.45 -18.19
CA LEU A 684 -5.14 -11.13 -19.39
C LEU A 684 -5.41 -12.64 -19.35
N LEU A 685 -5.07 -13.30 -18.24
CA LEU A 685 -5.31 -14.73 -18.04
C LEU A 685 -6.80 -15.07 -18.07
N ALA A 686 -7.64 -14.27 -17.43
CA ALA A 686 -9.08 -14.45 -17.39
C ALA A 686 -9.72 -14.29 -18.78
N GLY A 687 -9.33 -13.26 -19.54
CA GLY A 687 -9.82 -13.03 -20.90
C GLY A 687 -9.45 -14.18 -21.85
N PHE A 688 -8.20 -14.64 -21.80
CA PHE A 688 -7.75 -15.79 -22.58
C PHE A 688 -8.48 -17.09 -22.19
N THR A 689 -8.64 -17.32 -20.89
CA THR A 689 -9.36 -18.51 -20.38
C THR A 689 -10.83 -18.48 -20.81
N LEU A 690 -11.50 -17.33 -20.75
CA LEU A 690 -12.88 -17.21 -21.20
C LEU A 690 -13.02 -17.49 -22.70
N LEU A 691 -12.13 -16.92 -23.53
CA LEU A 691 -12.14 -17.16 -24.98
C LEU A 691 -11.94 -18.64 -25.33
N THR A 692 -10.99 -19.30 -24.66
CA THR A 692 -10.72 -20.74 -24.87
C THR A 692 -11.90 -21.60 -24.43
N LEU A 693 -12.54 -21.30 -23.30
CA LEU A 693 -13.75 -22.00 -22.84
C LEU A 693 -14.92 -21.81 -23.80
N LEU A 694 -15.13 -20.60 -24.33
CA LEU A 694 -16.18 -20.31 -25.31
C LEU A 694 -15.98 -21.10 -26.60
N ALA A 695 -14.76 -21.10 -27.13
CA ALA A 695 -14.39 -21.83 -28.34
C ALA A 695 -14.60 -23.35 -28.18
N LEU A 696 -14.22 -23.90 -27.01
CA LEU A 696 -14.28 -25.33 -26.70
C LEU A 696 -15.60 -25.77 -26.03
N SER A 697 -16.64 -24.94 -26.05
CA SER A 697 -17.94 -25.22 -25.42
C SER A 697 -18.77 -26.31 -26.13
N GLY A 698 -18.46 -26.63 -27.40
CA GLY A 698 -19.25 -27.51 -28.25
C GLY A 698 -20.35 -26.84 -29.06
N PHE A 699 -20.71 -25.59 -28.72
CA PHE A 699 -21.70 -24.81 -29.47
C PHE A 699 -21.06 -23.99 -30.61
N VAL A 700 -19.99 -23.25 -30.31
CA VAL A 700 -19.26 -22.43 -31.29
C VAL A 700 -18.54 -23.32 -32.30
N MET A 701 -17.76 -24.28 -31.81
CA MET A 701 -17.18 -25.35 -32.62
C MET A 701 -17.86 -26.66 -32.25
N SER A 702 -18.50 -27.29 -33.24
CA SER A 702 -19.02 -28.66 -33.09
C SER A 702 -17.87 -29.62 -32.82
N ARG A 703 -18.11 -30.60 -31.94
CA ARG A 703 -17.12 -31.62 -31.55
C ARG A 703 -16.54 -32.36 -32.76
N GLU A 704 -17.35 -32.62 -33.79
CA GLU A 704 -16.93 -33.35 -34.99
C GLU A 704 -16.01 -32.52 -35.90
N ASN A 705 -16.09 -31.20 -35.82
CA ASN A 705 -15.27 -30.28 -36.60
C ASN A 705 -13.92 -29.99 -35.93
N ILE A 706 -13.74 -30.37 -34.66
CA ILE A 706 -12.46 -30.22 -33.96
C ILE A 706 -11.49 -31.29 -34.47
N ASN A 707 -10.32 -30.86 -34.94
CA ASN A 707 -9.27 -31.78 -35.37
C ASN A 707 -8.93 -32.77 -34.24
N LYS A 708 -8.76 -34.06 -34.59
CA LYS A 708 -8.48 -35.15 -33.65
C LYS A 708 -7.30 -34.86 -32.71
N PHE A 709 -6.29 -34.09 -33.14
CA PHE A 709 -5.17 -33.70 -32.28
C PHE A 709 -5.56 -32.71 -31.17
N TRP A 710 -6.56 -31.85 -31.40
CA TRP A 710 -7.01 -30.80 -30.45
C TRP A 710 -8.23 -31.23 -29.62
N ILE A 711 -8.77 -32.43 -29.83
CA ILE A 711 -10.01 -32.89 -29.20
C ILE A 711 -9.92 -32.98 -27.67
N TRP A 712 -8.72 -33.18 -27.11
CA TRP A 712 -8.51 -33.21 -25.67
C TRP A 712 -8.91 -31.89 -24.99
N GLY A 713 -8.77 -30.75 -25.69
CA GLY A 713 -9.20 -29.44 -25.19
C GLY A 713 -10.72 -29.37 -24.95
N TYR A 714 -11.51 -30.00 -25.82
CA TYR A 714 -12.96 -30.14 -25.63
C TYR A 714 -13.28 -30.92 -24.35
N TRP A 715 -12.57 -32.03 -24.10
CA TRP A 715 -12.75 -32.85 -22.90
C TRP A 715 -12.26 -32.20 -21.61
N ALA A 716 -11.27 -31.31 -21.70
CA ALA A 716 -10.73 -30.54 -20.59
C ALA A 716 -11.59 -29.30 -20.25
N SER A 717 -12.53 -28.90 -21.10
CA SER A 717 -13.34 -27.70 -20.89
C SER A 717 -14.48 -27.98 -19.88
N PRO A 718 -14.54 -27.30 -18.72
CA PRO A 718 -15.70 -27.38 -17.82
C PRO A 718 -17.00 -26.89 -18.49
N PHE A 719 -16.90 -25.98 -19.45
CA PHE A 719 -18.05 -25.42 -20.14
C PHE A 719 -18.72 -26.45 -21.06
N MET A 720 -17.95 -27.36 -21.65
CA MET A 720 -18.50 -28.47 -22.44
C MET A 720 -19.48 -29.33 -21.62
N TYR A 721 -19.14 -29.65 -20.37
CA TYR A 721 -19.99 -30.44 -19.48
C TYR A 721 -21.27 -29.69 -19.09
N ALA A 722 -21.16 -28.38 -18.82
CA ALA A 722 -22.33 -27.53 -18.55
C ALA A 722 -23.26 -27.46 -19.76
N GLN A 723 -22.72 -27.20 -20.95
CA GLN A 723 -23.49 -27.07 -22.18
C GLN A 723 -24.20 -28.39 -22.53
N ASN A 724 -23.49 -29.52 -22.51
CA ASN A 724 -24.09 -30.84 -22.75
C ASN A 724 -25.23 -31.13 -21.76
N ALA A 725 -25.04 -30.87 -20.46
CA ALA A 725 -26.07 -31.16 -19.47
C ALA A 725 -27.31 -30.27 -19.60
N VAL A 726 -27.16 -28.98 -19.91
CA VAL A 726 -28.29 -28.06 -20.11
C VAL A 726 -29.08 -28.46 -21.37
N VAL A 727 -28.39 -28.75 -22.47
CA VAL A 727 -29.00 -29.08 -23.76
C VAL A 727 -29.70 -30.46 -23.69
N VAL A 728 -29.07 -31.48 -23.10
CA VAL A 728 -29.69 -32.80 -22.88
C VAL A 728 -30.94 -32.70 -21.99
N ASN A 729 -30.91 -31.84 -20.97
CA ASN A 729 -32.07 -31.63 -20.09
C ASN A 729 -33.28 -31.03 -20.82
N GLU A 730 -33.07 -30.14 -21.80
CA GLU A 730 -34.17 -29.54 -22.57
C GLU A 730 -34.65 -30.44 -23.72
N PHE A 731 -33.74 -30.89 -24.60
CA PHE A 731 -34.13 -31.56 -25.84
C PHE A 731 -34.61 -33.00 -25.67
N LEU A 732 -34.38 -33.63 -24.52
CA LEU A 732 -35.02 -34.92 -24.18
C LEU A 732 -36.39 -34.73 -23.49
N GLY A 733 -36.93 -33.50 -23.51
CA GLY A 733 -38.24 -33.13 -22.95
C GLY A 733 -39.44 -33.66 -23.74
N LYS A 734 -40.59 -33.70 -23.07
CA LYS A 734 -41.88 -34.06 -23.68
C LYS A 734 -42.27 -33.08 -24.80
N SER A 735 -41.82 -31.84 -24.67
CA SER A 735 -41.99 -30.79 -25.67
C SER A 735 -41.32 -31.10 -27.01
N TRP A 736 -40.25 -31.90 -27.00
CA TRP A 736 -39.38 -32.20 -28.15
C TRP A 736 -39.51 -33.64 -28.64
N SER A 737 -40.43 -34.43 -28.06
CA SER A 737 -40.58 -35.86 -28.33
C SER A 737 -41.40 -36.19 -29.58
N HIS A 738 -41.97 -35.19 -30.26
CA HIS A 738 -42.70 -35.40 -31.50
C HIS A 738 -41.75 -35.72 -32.66
N VAL A 739 -42.25 -36.48 -33.64
CA VAL A 739 -41.45 -36.96 -34.78
C VAL A 739 -41.81 -36.14 -36.02
N PRO A 740 -40.85 -35.40 -36.61
CA PRO A 740 -41.11 -34.62 -37.82
C PRO A 740 -41.33 -35.54 -39.03
N PRO A 741 -42.14 -35.09 -40.02
CA PRO A 741 -42.50 -35.90 -41.19
C PRO A 741 -41.25 -36.33 -41.97
N GLY A 742 -41.08 -37.64 -42.19
CA GLY A 742 -39.94 -38.22 -42.92
C GLY A 742 -38.80 -38.77 -42.05
N SER A 743 -38.98 -38.87 -40.73
CA SER A 743 -37.95 -39.37 -39.81
C SER A 743 -38.50 -40.39 -38.81
N ILE A 744 -37.63 -41.24 -38.25
CA ILE A 744 -37.98 -42.29 -37.26
C ILE A 744 -37.58 -41.88 -35.83
N VAL A 745 -36.84 -40.76 -35.70
CA VAL A 745 -36.20 -40.33 -34.46
C VAL A 745 -36.90 -39.06 -33.94
N PRO A 746 -37.11 -38.89 -32.62
CA PRO A 746 -37.70 -37.66 -32.05
C PRO A 746 -36.94 -36.40 -32.46
N LEU A 747 -37.65 -35.28 -32.64
CA LEU A 747 -37.06 -34.00 -33.08
C LEU A 747 -35.89 -33.58 -32.19
N GLY A 748 -36.03 -33.67 -30.86
CA GLY A 748 -34.97 -33.27 -29.93
C GLY A 748 -33.65 -34.04 -30.11
N VAL A 749 -33.73 -35.34 -30.44
CA VAL A 749 -32.54 -36.16 -30.70
C VAL A 749 -31.89 -35.79 -32.05
N GLN A 750 -32.68 -35.37 -33.03
CA GLN A 750 -32.15 -34.85 -34.30
C GLN A 750 -31.42 -33.52 -34.11
N VAL A 751 -31.97 -32.63 -33.28
CA VAL A 751 -31.34 -31.34 -32.92
C VAL A 751 -30.01 -31.56 -32.19
N LEU A 752 -29.92 -32.54 -31.29
CA LEU A 752 -28.68 -32.91 -30.61
C LEU A 752 -27.61 -33.42 -31.61
N LYS A 753 -28.01 -34.32 -32.51
CA LYS A 753 -27.11 -34.92 -33.51
C LYS A 753 -26.60 -33.89 -34.53
N SER A 754 -27.42 -32.93 -34.94
CA SER A 754 -27.03 -31.93 -35.96
C SER A 754 -25.84 -31.06 -35.53
N ARG A 755 -25.60 -30.92 -34.23
CA ARG A 755 -24.49 -30.16 -33.64
C ARG A 755 -23.46 -31.03 -32.91
N GLY A 756 -23.57 -32.37 -32.99
CA GLY A 756 -22.61 -33.30 -32.38
C GLY A 756 -22.69 -33.40 -30.85
N PHE A 757 -23.83 -33.02 -30.25
CA PHE A 757 -24.08 -33.20 -28.81
C PHE A 757 -24.50 -34.64 -28.48
N PHE A 758 -24.27 -35.07 -27.24
CA PHE A 758 -24.64 -36.41 -26.81
C PHE A 758 -26.16 -36.56 -26.64
N THR A 759 -26.69 -37.75 -26.95
CA THR A 759 -28.14 -38.01 -26.98
C THR A 759 -28.66 -38.77 -25.76
N ASN A 760 -27.77 -39.29 -24.90
CA ASN A 760 -28.17 -40.16 -23.78
C ASN A 760 -28.44 -39.34 -22.51
N GLU A 761 -29.47 -39.71 -21.75
CA GLU A 761 -29.88 -38.99 -20.53
C GLU A 761 -28.81 -38.93 -19.43
N TYR A 762 -27.97 -39.97 -19.30
CA TYR A 762 -26.94 -40.02 -18.25
C TYR A 762 -25.89 -38.91 -18.37
N TRP A 763 -25.77 -38.25 -19.53
CA TRP A 763 -24.85 -37.11 -19.72
C TRP A 763 -25.19 -35.91 -18.85
N TYR A 764 -26.45 -35.77 -18.41
CA TYR A 764 -26.81 -34.78 -17.40
C TYR A 764 -26.05 -35.00 -16.08
N TRP A 765 -26.01 -36.25 -15.59
CA TRP A 765 -25.31 -36.61 -14.37
C TRP A 765 -23.79 -36.57 -14.52
N ILE A 766 -23.26 -36.95 -15.69
CA ILE A 766 -21.84 -36.75 -16.01
C ILE A 766 -21.49 -35.26 -15.97
N GLY A 767 -22.36 -34.40 -16.52
CA GLY A 767 -22.15 -32.95 -16.46
C GLY A 767 -22.10 -32.41 -15.05
N ILE A 768 -23.02 -32.85 -14.17
CA ILE A 768 -22.99 -32.52 -12.73
C ILE A 768 -21.70 -32.99 -12.07
N GLY A 769 -21.34 -34.26 -12.27
CA GLY A 769 -20.12 -34.85 -11.69
C GLY A 769 -18.87 -34.11 -12.15
N GLY A 770 -18.79 -33.78 -13.44
CA GLY A 770 -17.72 -32.97 -14.01
C GLY A 770 -17.63 -31.59 -13.38
N LEU A 771 -18.75 -30.86 -13.27
CA LEU A 771 -18.77 -29.53 -12.65
C LEU A 771 -18.36 -29.55 -11.17
N LEU A 772 -18.82 -30.53 -10.40
CA LEU A 772 -18.39 -30.71 -9.01
C LEU A 772 -16.88 -31.00 -8.92
N GLY A 773 -16.37 -31.86 -9.81
CA GLY A 773 -14.93 -32.12 -9.93
C GLY A 773 -14.13 -30.85 -10.20
N TYR A 774 -14.57 -30.02 -11.16
CA TYR A 774 -13.92 -28.74 -11.46
C TYR A 774 -14.01 -27.72 -10.33
N ILE A 775 -15.13 -27.66 -9.59
CA ILE A 775 -15.25 -26.80 -8.41
C ILE A 775 -14.17 -27.17 -7.38
N VAL A 776 -14.00 -28.46 -7.09
CA VAL A 776 -12.96 -28.92 -6.16
C VAL A 776 -11.56 -28.63 -6.72
N LEU A 777 -11.32 -28.97 -7.99
CA LEU A 777 -10.04 -28.77 -8.66
C LEU A 777 -9.59 -27.30 -8.63
N PHE A 778 -10.46 -26.37 -9.00
CA PHE A 778 -10.11 -24.94 -9.04
C PHE A 778 -9.91 -24.35 -7.64
N ASN A 779 -10.66 -24.78 -6.63
CA ASN A 779 -10.43 -24.32 -5.26
C ASN A 779 -9.14 -24.90 -4.64
N LEU A 780 -8.79 -26.14 -4.99
CA LEU A 780 -7.49 -26.72 -4.65
C LEU A 780 -6.36 -25.98 -5.38
N GLY A 781 -6.50 -25.74 -6.67
CA GLY A 781 -5.55 -24.95 -7.47
C GLY A 781 -5.35 -23.55 -6.91
N TYR A 782 -6.43 -22.89 -6.48
CA TYR A 782 -6.37 -21.61 -5.79
C TYR A 782 -5.59 -21.71 -4.46
N THR A 783 -5.89 -22.71 -3.64
CA THR A 783 -5.18 -22.91 -2.36
C THR A 783 -3.70 -23.19 -2.56
N LEU A 784 -3.35 -24.01 -3.56
CA LEU A 784 -1.97 -24.29 -3.95
C LEU A 784 -1.26 -23.04 -4.46
N SER A 785 -1.94 -22.22 -5.27
CA SER A 785 -1.40 -20.96 -5.77
C SER A 785 -1.04 -20.02 -4.61
N LEU A 786 -1.91 -19.90 -3.60
CA LEU A 786 -1.67 -19.09 -2.40
C LEU A 786 -0.59 -19.68 -1.47
N MET A 787 -0.38 -21.00 -1.52
CA MET A 787 0.61 -21.68 -0.70
C MET A 787 2.03 -21.51 -1.26
N PHE A 788 2.21 -21.60 -2.58
CA PHE A 788 3.53 -21.66 -3.20
C PHE A 788 3.95 -20.38 -3.92
N LEU A 789 3.01 -19.56 -4.40
CA LEU A 789 3.37 -18.33 -5.09
C LEU A 789 3.57 -17.19 -4.10
N ASN A 790 4.67 -16.47 -4.26
CA ASN A 790 4.93 -15.21 -3.58
C ASN A 790 4.32 -14.03 -4.35
N PRO A 791 4.21 -12.83 -3.77
CA PRO A 791 3.96 -11.62 -4.54
C PRO A 791 4.87 -11.55 -5.79
N LEU A 792 4.41 -10.91 -6.86
CA LEU A 792 5.24 -10.72 -8.05
C LEU A 792 6.29 -9.66 -7.74
N ASP A 793 7.51 -10.10 -7.44
CA ASP A 793 8.64 -9.20 -7.20
C ASP A 793 9.02 -8.48 -8.49
N LYS A 794 9.20 -7.17 -8.39
CA LYS A 794 9.67 -6.35 -9.51
C LYS A 794 11.18 -6.26 -9.39
N PRO A 795 11.94 -6.59 -10.45
CA PRO A 795 13.39 -6.48 -10.40
C PRO A 795 13.77 -5.03 -10.06
N GLN A 796 14.51 -4.87 -8.96
CA GLN A 796 15.10 -3.58 -8.61
C GLN A 796 16.18 -3.27 -9.66
N ALA A 797 15.99 -2.17 -10.38
CA ALA A 797 17.03 -1.63 -11.24
C ALA A 797 18.03 -0.89 -10.34
N ILE A 798 19.26 -1.38 -10.27
CA ILE A 798 20.34 -0.68 -9.58
C ILE A 798 20.87 0.40 -10.53
N SER A 799 21.03 1.62 -10.01
CA SER A 799 21.87 2.64 -10.64
C SER A 799 23.26 2.07 -10.90
N PRO A 800 23.95 2.40 -12.00
CA PRO A 800 25.34 1.98 -12.15
C PRO A 800 26.13 2.47 -10.93
N ASP A 801 26.86 1.55 -10.29
CA ASP A 801 27.90 1.89 -9.32
C ASP A 801 28.68 3.07 -9.88
N GLU A 802 28.92 4.07 -9.02
CA GLU A 802 29.92 5.10 -9.28
C GLU A 802 31.15 4.38 -9.82
N GLU A 803 31.49 4.58 -11.09
CA GLU A 803 32.82 4.20 -11.56
C GLU A 803 33.77 5.07 -10.75
N ILE A 804 34.29 4.47 -9.68
CA ILE A 804 35.36 4.99 -8.85
C ILE A 804 36.52 5.19 -9.83
N HIS A 805 36.66 6.41 -10.34
CA HIS A 805 37.97 6.91 -10.71
C HIS A 805 38.78 6.90 -9.41
N ILE A 806 39.50 5.79 -9.20
CA ILE A 806 40.52 5.65 -8.19
C ILE A 806 41.62 6.64 -8.58
N ASP A 807 41.46 7.90 -8.16
CA ASP A 807 42.60 8.77 -8.03
C ASP A 807 43.48 8.15 -6.93
N LYS A 808 44.67 7.76 -7.36
CA LYS A 808 45.68 7.03 -6.59
C LYS A 808 45.89 7.69 -5.22
N PRO A 809 46.18 6.91 -4.16
CA PRO A 809 46.51 7.49 -2.86
C PRO A 809 47.74 8.39 -2.99
N CYS A 810 47.63 9.60 -2.46
CA CYS A 810 48.72 10.56 -2.30
C CYS A 810 49.92 9.87 -1.65
N ARG A 811 50.92 9.50 -2.45
CA ARG A 811 52.26 9.24 -1.94
C ARG A 811 52.96 10.57 -1.78
N THR A 812 53.25 10.88 -0.54
CA THR A 812 54.23 11.84 -0.05
C THR A 812 55.47 11.81 -0.94
N ASN A 813 55.75 12.89 -1.67
CA ASN A 813 57.06 13.12 -2.26
C ASN A 813 57.57 14.49 -1.82
N ILE A 814 58.67 14.40 -1.11
CA ILE A 814 59.50 15.45 -0.55
C ILE A 814 60.01 16.37 -1.66
N ILE A 815 60.07 17.65 -1.32
CA ILE A 815 60.70 18.77 -2.01
C ILE A 815 62.08 18.37 -2.58
N MET A 816 62.29 18.59 -3.87
CA MET A 816 63.59 19.06 -4.38
C MET A 816 63.36 19.97 -5.59
N MET A 817 63.80 21.22 -5.41
CA MET A 817 63.98 22.21 -6.45
C MET A 817 65.09 21.78 -7.40
N THR A 818 64.88 21.88 -8.73
CA THR A 818 65.95 22.29 -9.66
C THR A 818 65.36 22.88 -10.95
N SER A 819 65.88 24.08 -11.22
CA SER A 819 66.03 24.88 -12.44
C SER A 819 65.91 24.24 -13.83
N ASP A 820 65.28 25.03 -14.71
CA ASP A 820 65.72 25.46 -16.05
C ASP A 820 65.84 24.50 -17.26
N GLN A 821 65.41 25.11 -18.39
CA GLN A 821 65.83 24.93 -19.78
C GLN A 821 65.13 23.90 -20.70
N GLU A 822 64.23 24.48 -21.51
CA GLU A 822 64.37 24.60 -22.98
C GLU A 822 64.51 23.37 -23.89
N THR A 823 63.54 23.33 -24.83
CA THR A 823 63.68 23.14 -26.29
C THR A 823 63.23 21.85 -26.97
N LYS A 824 62.22 22.08 -27.83
CA LYS A 824 62.06 21.67 -29.24
C LYS A 824 61.52 20.27 -29.55
N GLY A 825 60.30 20.29 -30.10
CA GLY A 825 60.12 19.93 -31.51
C GLY A 825 59.03 18.90 -31.79
N SER A 826 57.87 19.37 -32.27
CA SER A 826 57.30 19.06 -33.61
C SER A 826 55.76 19.08 -33.61
N ASN A 827 55.19 20.22 -34.02
CA ASN A 827 53.91 20.30 -34.75
C ASN A 827 54.15 19.82 -36.22
N PRO A 828 53.15 19.61 -37.12
CA PRO A 828 51.86 20.32 -37.17
C PRO A 828 50.63 19.60 -37.83
N ASN A 829 49.49 20.32 -37.83
CA ASN A 829 48.33 20.29 -38.77
C ASN A 829 47.35 19.10 -38.70
N ILE A 830 46.06 19.25 -38.38
CA ILE A 830 44.99 20.18 -38.84
C ILE A 830 44.80 20.17 -40.37
N PHE A 831 43.74 19.48 -40.77
CA PHE A 831 42.98 19.52 -42.03
C PHE A 831 41.52 19.59 -41.52
N GLU A 832 40.73 20.65 -41.60
CA GLU A 832 40.37 21.61 -42.66
C GLU A 832 39.62 21.03 -43.86
N ALA A 833 38.30 21.31 -43.91
CA ALA A 833 37.54 21.79 -45.07
C ALA A 833 36.16 22.26 -44.55
N SER A 834 35.82 23.55 -44.44
CA SER A 834 35.62 24.59 -45.50
C SER A 834 34.49 24.15 -46.45
N SER A 835 33.37 24.85 -46.64
CA SER A 835 33.11 26.28 -46.89
C SER A 835 31.58 26.47 -47.01
N ALA A 836 30.94 27.62 -46.78
CA ALA A 836 31.06 28.82 -47.60
C ALA A 836 30.61 30.12 -46.89
N ARG A 837 31.25 31.20 -47.34
CA ARG A 837 31.23 32.63 -46.96
C ARG A 837 29.92 33.32 -47.41
N MET A 838 29.54 34.50 -46.91
CA MET A 838 30.03 35.87 -47.21
C MET A 838 29.05 36.86 -46.51
N ASN A 839 29.29 38.12 -46.13
CA ASN A 839 30.39 39.09 -46.24
C ASN A 839 30.07 40.31 -45.33
N SER A 840 31.11 40.96 -44.78
CA SER A 840 31.29 42.42 -44.52
C SER A 840 30.22 43.23 -43.75
N THR A 841 30.48 44.20 -42.85
CA THR A 841 31.56 45.21 -42.78
C THR A 841 31.45 46.00 -41.45
N SER A 842 32.59 46.16 -40.74
CA SER A 842 33.19 47.37 -40.15
C SER A 842 32.48 48.38 -39.22
N GLN A 843 33.31 48.89 -38.27
CA GLN A 843 33.26 50.15 -37.47
C GLN A 843 32.48 50.08 -36.13
N ASP A 844 32.97 50.57 -34.99
CA ASP A 844 34.20 51.29 -34.64
C ASP A 844 34.49 51.13 -33.12
N LYS A 845 35.74 51.33 -32.73
CA LYS A 845 36.25 51.38 -31.34
C LYS A 845 36.16 52.85 -30.83
N PRO A 846 36.11 53.15 -29.50
CA PRO A 846 37.32 53.01 -28.68
C PRO A 846 37.14 52.57 -27.22
N LYS A 847 38.32 52.29 -26.67
CA LYS A 847 38.69 51.69 -25.38
C LYS A 847 38.33 52.58 -24.19
N ASP A 848 38.00 51.95 -23.06
CA ASP A 848 38.59 52.37 -21.79
C ASP A 848 38.83 51.21 -20.81
N LYS A 849 39.89 51.38 -20.02
CA LYS A 849 40.64 50.35 -19.29
C LYS A 849 39.99 49.90 -17.97
N VAL A 850 40.06 48.58 -17.74
CA VAL A 850 40.53 47.91 -16.51
C VAL A 850 39.99 48.44 -15.16
N LYS A 851 38.99 47.75 -14.60
CA LYS A 851 39.01 47.12 -13.25
C LYS A 851 37.59 46.62 -12.92
N LYS A 852 37.37 45.31 -12.99
CA LYS A 852 36.49 44.62 -12.06
C LYS A 852 36.92 43.16 -11.93
N MET A 853 37.50 42.89 -10.77
CA MET A 853 37.76 41.56 -10.22
C MET A 853 36.53 40.66 -10.35
N LYS A 854 36.82 39.38 -10.59
CA LYS A 854 36.01 38.18 -10.39
C LYS A 854 34.73 38.43 -9.57
N LYS A 855 33.61 38.71 -10.25
CA LYS A 855 32.29 38.27 -9.79
C LYS A 855 32.06 36.93 -10.48
N LYS A 856 31.85 35.85 -9.71
CA LYS A 856 31.18 34.65 -10.22
C LYS A 856 29.91 35.14 -10.90
N SER A 857 29.82 35.08 -12.23
CA SER A 857 28.59 35.43 -12.93
C SER A 857 27.53 34.44 -12.47
N LYS A 858 26.49 34.91 -11.77
CA LYS A 858 25.28 34.12 -11.58
C LYS A 858 24.82 33.70 -12.98
N LYS A 859 24.89 32.40 -13.30
CA LYS A 859 24.30 31.87 -14.54
C LYS A 859 22.80 32.15 -14.42
N GLY A 860 22.30 33.11 -15.20
CA GLY A 860 20.86 33.27 -15.39
C GLY A 860 20.34 32.13 -16.25
N MET A 861 19.07 31.75 -16.07
CA MET A 861 18.48 30.67 -16.86
C MET A 861 18.40 31.03 -18.35
N VAL A 862 18.46 30.01 -19.21
CA VAL A 862 18.34 30.14 -20.68
C VAL A 862 17.03 30.80 -21.08
N LEU A 863 15.93 30.46 -20.41
CA LEU A 863 14.63 31.10 -20.61
C LEU A 863 14.39 32.20 -19.56
N PRO A 864 14.13 33.44 -19.97
CA PRO A 864 13.82 34.52 -19.04
C PRO A 864 12.43 34.30 -18.39
N PHE A 865 12.29 34.75 -17.15
CA PHE A 865 11.00 34.82 -16.45
C PHE A 865 10.89 36.16 -15.71
N GLN A 866 9.67 36.59 -15.39
CA GLN A 866 9.43 37.80 -14.60
C GLN A 866 9.11 37.42 -13.14
N PRO A 867 9.88 37.90 -12.15
CA PRO A 867 9.57 37.70 -10.74
C PRO A 867 8.23 38.35 -10.34
N HIS A 868 7.34 37.58 -9.70
CA HIS A 868 6.02 38.06 -9.26
C HIS A 868 5.81 37.83 -7.76
N PHE A 869 5.27 38.83 -7.05
CA PHE A 869 4.86 38.68 -5.65
C PHE A 869 3.36 38.36 -5.57
N ILE A 870 2.95 37.67 -4.51
CA ILE A 870 1.55 37.36 -4.21
C ILE A 870 1.19 38.01 -2.87
N THR A 871 0.05 38.69 -2.84
CA THR A 871 -0.53 39.24 -1.60
C THR A 871 -1.95 38.72 -1.45
N PHE A 872 -2.34 38.47 -0.21
CA PHE A 872 -3.67 38.01 0.12
C PHE A 872 -4.15 38.72 1.39
N ASP A 873 -5.42 39.09 1.42
CA ASP A 873 -6.02 39.86 2.50
C ASP A 873 -7.38 39.30 2.89
N ASP A 874 -7.56 39.10 4.20
CA ASP A 874 -8.77 38.60 4.86
C ASP A 874 -9.29 37.29 4.26
N ILE A 875 -8.38 36.34 3.98
CA ILE A 875 -8.75 35.05 3.39
C ILE A 875 -9.47 34.19 4.42
N THR A 876 -10.73 33.90 4.10
CA THR A 876 -11.59 33.00 4.89
C THR A 876 -12.07 31.85 4.00
N TYR A 877 -11.86 30.62 4.46
CA TYR A 877 -12.33 29.42 3.76
C TYR A 877 -13.26 28.61 4.65
N SER A 878 -14.46 28.34 4.14
CA SER A 878 -15.48 27.56 4.86
C SER A 878 -16.09 26.47 3.98
N VAL A 879 -16.48 25.36 4.61
CA VAL A 879 -17.13 24.22 3.96
C VAL A 879 -18.43 23.93 4.69
N ASP A 880 -19.42 23.37 4.00
CA ASP A 880 -20.65 22.94 4.66
C ASP A 880 -20.37 21.86 5.71
N MET A 881 -21.08 21.93 6.84
CA MET A 881 -20.86 20.97 7.94
C MET A 881 -21.07 19.52 7.47
N PRO A 882 -20.07 18.62 7.67
CA PRO A 882 -20.19 17.20 7.34
C PRO A 882 -21.37 16.56 8.06
N LYS A 883 -22.01 15.58 7.40
CA LYS A 883 -23.19 14.88 7.95
C LYS A 883 -22.88 14.19 9.29
N GLU A 884 -21.66 13.69 9.47
CA GLU A 884 -21.19 13.01 10.69
C GLU A 884 -21.16 13.96 11.90
N MET A 885 -20.64 15.18 11.73
CA MET A 885 -20.56 16.16 12.82
C MET A 885 -21.92 16.80 13.15
N LYS A 886 -22.86 16.86 12.19
CA LYS A 886 -24.24 17.27 12.45
C LYS A 886 -24.96 16.30 13.38
N VAL A 887 -24.66 15.00 13.28
CA VAL A 887 -25.23 13.96 14.18
C VAL A 887 -24.69 14.10 15.61
N HIS A 888 -23.46 14.61 15.77
CA HIS A 888 -22.85 14.91 17.07
C HIS A 888 -23.24 16.28 17.66
N GLY A 889 -24.25 16.97 17.08
CA GLY A 889 -24.85 18.15 17.69
C GLY A 889 -24.12 19.47 17.44
N ALA A 890 -23.27 19.57 16.40
CA ALA A 890 -22.63 20.83 16.05
C ALA A 890 -23.68 21.87 15.58
N PRO A 891 -23.78 23.06 16.24
CA PRO A 891 -24.85 24.04 15.98
C PRO A 891 -24.64 24.85 14.69
N GLU A 892 -23.41 24.90 14.17
CA GLU A 892 -23.04 25.72 13.02
C GLU A 892 -23.43 25.07 11.68
N LYS A 893 -23.80 25.89 10.68
CA LYS A 893 -24.12 25.39 9.34
C LYS A 893 -22.87 25.14 8.48
N LYS A 894 -21.79 25.87 8.75
CA LYS A 894 -20.53 25.83 8.01
C LYS A 894 -19.37 25.64 8.98
N LEU A 895 -18.42 24.81 8.59
CA LEU A 895 -17.13 24.65 9.26
C LEU A 895 -16.15 25.65 8.66
N ILE A 896 -15.63 26.57 9.48
CA ILE A 896 -14.58 27.50 9.07
C ILE A 896 -13.23 26.79 9.24
N LEU A 897 -12.44 26.73 8.18
CA LEU A 897 -11.13 26.08 8.17
C LEU A 897 -9.98 27.08 8.12
N LEU A 898 -10.19 28.24 7.49
CA LEU A 898 -9.27 29.38 7.53
C LEU A 898 -10.08 30.61 7.92
N ASN A 899 -9.57 31.41 8.85
CA ASN A 899 -10.27 32.55 9.42
C ASN A 899 -9.43 33.82 9.28
N SER A 900 -9.84 34.72 8.38
CA SER A 900 -9.26 36.06 8.20
C SER A 900 -7.72 36.11 8.12
N LEU A 901 -7.13 35.30 7.24
CA LEU A 901 -5.67 35.26 7.06
C LEU A 901 -5.21 36.32 6.03
N SER A 902 -4.23 37.14 6.40
CA SER A 902 -3.58 38.12 5.51
C SER A 902 -2.06 37.92 5.47
N GLY A 903 -1.43 38.19 4.33
CA GLY A 903 0.02 38.01 4.15
C GLY A 903 0.51 38.30 2.73
N SER A 904 1.83 38.19 2.54
CA SER A 904 2.47 38.37 1.24
C SER A 904 3.70 37.50 1.07
N PHE A 905 3.94 36.99 -0.13
CA PHE A 905 5.16 36.26 -0.48
C PHE A 905 5.94 36.99 -1.57
N ARG A 906 7.25 37.13 -1.35
CA ARG A 906 8.14 38.01 -2.12
C ARG A 906 9.09 37.21 -3.03
N PRO A 907 9.50 37.74 -4.19
CA PRO A 907 10.45 37.07 -5.06
C PRO A 907 11.86 37.05 -4.48
N GLY A 908 12.59 35.96 -4.71
CA GLY A 908 13.94 35.76 -4.18
C GLY A 908 14.00 35.48 -2.68
N VAL A 909 12.84 35.25 -2.05
CA VAL A 909 12.68 34.92 -0.63
C VAL A 909 12.10 33.52 -0.53
N LEU A 910 12.71 32.67 0.31
CA LEU A 910 12.19 31.35 0.65
C LEU A 910 11.34 31.47 1.91
N THR A 911 10.01 31.38 1.77
CA THR A 911 9.08 31.46 2.90
C THR A 911 8.65 30.06 3.37
N ALA A 912 8.83 29.77 4.66
CA ALA A 912 8.30 28.58 5.34
C ALA A 912 6.89 28.84 5.87
N LEU A 913 5.94 27.98 5.51
CA LEU A 913 4.61 27.93 6.11
C LEU A 913 4.58 26.84 7.19
N MET A 914 4.52 27.23 8.46
CA MET A 914 4.61 26.34 9.62
C MET A 914 3.36 26.41 10.50
N GLY A 915 3.13 25.36 11.29
CA GLY A 915 1.92 25.21 12.12
C GLY A 915 1.64 23.75 12.46
N VAL A 916 0.76 23.48 13.42
CA VAL A 916 0.42 22.10 13.83
C VAL A 916 -0.28 21.31 12.72
N THR A 917 -0.30 19.98 12.81
CA THR A 917 -0.96 19.14 11.81
C THR A 917 -2.46 19.41 11.88
N GLY A 918 -3.07 19.76 10.75
CA GLY A 918 -4.48 20.16 10.72
C GLY A 918 -4.75 21.67 10.88
N ALA A 919 -3.74 22.52 11.12
CA ALA A 919 -3.89 23.99 11.20
C ALA A 919 -4.31 24.69 9.88
N GLY A 920 -4.59 23.94 8.80
CA GLY A 920 -5.02 24.52 7.53
C GLY A 920 -3.89 24.96 6.57
N LYS A 921 -2.62 24.63 6.83
CA LYS A 921 -1.47 24.99 5.96
C LYS A 921 -1.65 24.62 4.47
N THR A 922 -1.86 23.33 4.19
CA THR A 922 -2.14 22.83 2.83
C THR A 922 -3.43 23.44 2.28
N THR A 923 -4.41 23.71 3.14
CA THR A 923 -5.66 24.37 2.73
C THR A 923 -5.40 25.81 2.27
N LEU A 924 -4.54 26.55 2.96
CA LEU A 924 -4.12 27.89 2.57
C LEU A 924 -3.35 27.85 1.24
N LEU A 925 -2.37 26.94 1.10
CA LEU A 925 -1.66 26.75 -0.18
C LEU A 925 -2.62 26.43 -1.33
N ASP A 926 -3.59 25.55 -1.12
CA ASP A 926 -4.57 25.17 -2.15
C ASP A 926 -5.50 26.33 -2.52
N VAL A 927 -5.91 27.16 -1.56
CA VAL A 927 -6.71 28.37 -1.81
C VAL A 927 -5.90 29.39 -2.61
N LEU A 928 -4.65 29.64 -2.20
CA LEU A 928 -3.75 30.57 -2.90
C LEU A 928 -3.33 30.06 -4.29
N ALA A 929 -3.21 28.75 -4.48
CA ALA A 929 -2.98 28.13 -5.78
C ALA A 929 -4.27 28.09 -6.65
N GLY A 930 -5.45 28.19 -6.03
CA GLY A 930 -6.76 28.11 -6.68
C GLY A 930 -7.15 26.69 -7.07
N ARG A 931 -6.71 25.72 -6.27
CA ARG A 931 -7.01 24.29 -6.41
C ARG A 931 -8.27 23.86 -5.65
N LYS A 932 -8.71 24.63 -4.64
CA LYS A 932 -10.00 24.38 -3.97
C LYS A 932 -11.16 24.81 -4.87
N THR A 933 -11.89 23.82 -5.40
CA THR A 933 -13.10 24.02 -6.23
C THR A 933 -14.41 23.92 -5.43
N ALA A 934 -14.35 23.36 -4.21
CA ALA A 934 -15.48 23.22 -3.31
C ALA A 934 -15.30 24.08 -2.05
N GLY A 935 -16.41 24.55 -1.48
CA GLY A 935 -16.43 25.48 -0.33
C GLY A 935 -16.55 26.94 -0.75
N TYR A 936 -16.61 27.82 0.25
CA TYR A 936 -16.74 29.27 0.07
C TYR A 936 -15.43 29.94 0.43
N ILE A 937 -14.84 30.65 -0.53
CA ILE A 937 -13.62 31.46 -0.35
C ILE A 937 -14.05 32.93 -0.30
N HIS A 938 -13.72 33.61 0.79
CA HIS A 938 -13.85 35.05 0.97
C HIS A 938 -12.45 35.68 1.13
N GLY A 939 -12.36 36.99 0.88
CA GLY A 939 -11.09 37.74 0.88
C GLY A 939 -10.61 38.08 -0.52
N THR A 940 -9.44 38.72 -0.61
CA THR A 940 -8.84 39.17 -1.89
C THR A 940 -7.45 38.59 -2.08
N ILE A 941 -7.14 38.16 -3.31
CA ILE A 941 -5.81 37.67 -3.70
C ILE A 941 -5.34 38.49 -4.90
N THR A 942 -4.16 39.11 -4.80
CA THR A 942 -3.56 39.88 -5.88
C THR A 942 -2.15 39.38 -6.23
N ILE A 943 -1.82 39.39 -7.52
CA ILE A 943 -0.52 39.01 -8.07
C ILE A 943 0.10 40.28 -8.64
N SER A 944 1.21 40.73 -8.06
CA SER A 944 1.85 42.00 -8.44
C SER A 944 0.90 43.21 -8.48
N GLY A 945 -0.10 43.25 -7.59
CA GLY A 945 -1.13 44.31 -7.53
C GLY A 945 -2.34 44.11 -8.44
N TYR A 946 -2.37 43.06 -9.27
CA TYR A 946 -3.52 42.72 -10.11
C TYR A 946 -4.39 41.63 -9.48
N PRO A 947 -5.72 41.69 -9.57
CA PRO A 947 -6.59 40.66 -9.02
C PRO A 947 -6.33 39.31 -9.69
N LYS A 948 -6.23 38.25 -8.88
CA LYS A 948 -5.93 36.90 -9.36
C LYS A 948 -7.01 36.39 -10.31
N LYS A 949 -6.63 36.03 -11.54
CA LYS A 949 -7.46 35.30 -12.51
C LYS A 949 -6.94 33.88 -12.68
N GLN A 950 -7.75 32.87 -12.36
CA GLN A 950 -7.29 31.48 -12.29
C GLN A 950 -6.70 30.94 -13.61
N HIS A 951 -7.34 31.26 -14.75
CA HIS A 951 -6.90 30.78 -16.06
C HIS A 951 -5.49 31.22 -16.44
N THR A 952 -5.12 32.47 -16.15
CA THR A 952 -3.80 33.01 -16.46
C THR A 952 -2.77 32.65 -15.38
N PHE A 953 -3.20 32.59 -14.12
CA PHE A 953 -2.35 32.28 -12.99
C PHE A 953 -1.72 30.89 -13.08
N ALA A 954 -2.47 29.90 -13.56
CA ALA A 954 -1.98 28.53 -13.73
C ALA A 954 -0.76 28.40 -14.67
N ARG A 955 -0.49 29.39 -15.53
CA ARG A 955 0.69 29.38 -16.42
C ARG A 955 1.96 29.95 -15.79
N ILE A 956 1.83 30.76 -14.73
CA ILE A 956 2.95 31.42 -14.06
C ILE A 956 3.24 30.82 -12.67
N ALA A 957 2.39 29.91 -12.21
CA ALA A 957 2.52 29.22 -10.93
C ALA A 957 2.80 27.73 -11.14
N GLY A 958 3.81 27.19 -10.45
CA GLY A 958 4.04 25.76 -10.29
C GLY A 958 3.54 25.28 -8.93
N TYR A 959 3.09 24.03 -8.85
CA TYR A 959 2.64 23.43 -7.59
C TYR A 959 3.20 22.02 -7.46
N CYS A 960 4.06 21.82 -6.46
CA CYS A 960 4.55 20.49 -6.10
C CYS A 960 3.60 19.91 -5.03
N GLU A 961 2.89 18.85 -5.38
CA GLU A 961 1.99 18.14 -4.46
C GLU A 961 2.78 17.31 -3.43
N GLN A 962 2.16 17.02 -2.28
CA GLN A 962 2.73 16.17 -1.24
C GLN A 962 3.03 14.75 -1.77
N ASN A 963 2.17 14.21 -2.64
CA ASN A 963 2.37 12.90 -3.27
C ASN A 963 3.03 13.05 -4.64
N ASP A 964 4.17 12.39 -4.82
CA ASP A 964 4.92 12.43 -6.07
C ASP A 964 4.36 11.45 -7.12
N ILE A 965 3.41 11.92 -7.92
CA ILE A 965 2.75 11.13 -8.96
C ILE A 965 3.46 11.32 -10.29
N HIS A 966 4.09 10.25 -10.78
CA HIS A 966 4.77 10.21 -12.07
C HIS A 966 4.45 8.92 -12.82
N SER A 967 4.63 8.93 -14.14
CA SER A 967 4.49 7.72 -14.94
C SER A 967 5.62 6.74 -14.62
N PRO A 968 5.32 5.52 -14.13
CA PRO A 968 6.34 4.63 -13.56
C PRO A 968 7.24 3.97 -14.61
N LEU A 969 6.88 4.01 -15.89
CA LEU A 969 7.60 3.32 -16.98
C LEU A 969 8.45 4.26 -17.84
N VAL A 970 8.50 5.54 -17.48
CA VAL A 970 9.21 6.59 -18.22
C VAL A 970 10.53 6.91 -17.48
N THR A 971 11.55 7.37 -18.19
CA THR A 971 12.80 7.82 -17.59
C THR A 971 12.70 9.24 -17.02
N VAL A 972 13.66 9.64 -16.18
CA VAL A 972 13.77 11.02 -15.67
C VAL A 972 13.81 12.03 -16.82
N TYR A 973 14.68 11.80 -17.81
CA TYR A 973 14.83 12.70 -18.95
C TYR A 973 13.56 12.81 -19.79
N GLU A 974 12.96 11.68 -20.16
CA GLU A 974 11.72 11.65 -20.93
C GLU A 974 10.58 12.37 -20.19
N SER A 975 10.51 12.24 -18.87
CA SER A 975 9.49 12.91 -18.04
C SER A 975 9.61 14.43 -18.13
N LEU A 976 10.85 14.96 -18.09
CA LEU A 976 11.11 16.39 -18.20
C LEU A 976 10.88 16.91 -19.62
N VAL A 977 11.34 16.19 -20.64
CA VAL A 977 11.09 16.54 -22.05
C VAL A 977 9.59 16.57 -22.36
N TYR A 978 8.84 15.58 -21.88
CA TYR A 978 7.39 15.52 -22.05
C TYR A 978 6.68 16.69 -21.36
N SER A 979 7.08 17.04 -20.12
CA SER A 979 6.56 18.24 -19.44
C SER A 979 6.85 19.52 -20.22
N ALA A 980 8.08 19.66 -20.74
CA ALA A 980 8.50 20.80 -21.56
C ALA A 980 7.63 20.96 -22.81
N TRP A 981 7.31 19.85 -23.48
CA TRP A 981 6.47 19.85 -24.69
C TRP A 981 5.05 20.32 -24.44
N LEU A 982 4.50 20.06 -23.25
CA LEU A 982 3.12 20.39 -22.93
C LEU A 982 2.94 21.79 -22.34
N ARG A 983 3.96 22.31 -21.63
CA ARG A 983 3.83 23.53 -20.83
C ARG A 983 4.55 24.74 -21.41
N LEU A 984 5.63 24.55 -22.17
CA LEU A 984 6.34 25.67 -22.78
C LEU A 984 5.59 26.21 -24.01
N PRO A 985 5.72 27.51 -24.31
CA PRO A 985 5.10 28.11 -25.47
C PRO A 985 5.62 27.51 -26.79
N ASN A 986 4.78 27.50 -27.83
CA ASN A 986 5.14 26.96 -29.14
C ASN A 986 6.26 27.77 -29.84
N GLU A 987 6.48 29.01 -29.41
CA GLU A 987 7.53 29.90 -29.91
C GLU A 987 8.94 29.45 -29.49
N VAL A 988 9.06 28.57 -28.48
CA VAL A 988 10.35 28.03 -28.03
C VAL A 988 10.77 26.87 -28.94
N ASP A 989 11.89 27.06 -29.63
CA ASP A 989 12.50 26.08 -30.53
C ASP A 989 12.94 24.81 -29.77
N MET A 990 13.07 23.72 -30.53
CA MET A 990 13.40 22.41 -29.95
C MET A 990 14.78 22.40 -29.30
N GLU A 991 15.76 23.12 -29.85
CA GLU A 991 17.13 23.16 -29.31
C GLU A 991 17.16 23.92 -27.99
N THR A 992 16.58 25.13 -27.93
CA THR A 992 16.45 25.89 -26.68
C THR A 992 15.67 25.12 -25.62
N ARG A 993 14.61 24.40 -26.03
CA ARG A 993 13.84 23.54 -25.12
C ARG A 993 14.70 22.45 -24.51
N MET A 994 15.51 21.75 -25.31
CA MET A 994 16.40 20.70 -24.80
C MET A 994 17.50 21.29 -23.91
N MET A 995 18.09 22.44 -24.29
CA MET A 995 19.06 23.15 -23.45
C MET A 995 18.46 23.55 -22.09
N PHE A 996 17.21 24.02 -22.08
CA PHE A 996 16.51 24.36 -20.84
C PHE A 996 16.24 23.14 -19.96
N VAL A 997 15.87 21.99 -20.55
CA VAL A 997 15.70 20.73 -19.80
C VAL A 997 17.02 20.29 -19.16
N GLU A 998 18.14 20.37 -19.87
CA GLU A 998 19.47 20.04 -19.31
C GLU A 998 19.87 21.01 -18.19
N GLU A 999 19.54 22.30 -18.31
CA GLU A 999 19.78 23.28 -17.26
C GLU A 999 18.97 22.98 -15.99
N VAL A 1000 17.67 22.70 -16.13
CA VAL A 1000 16.81 22.32 -15.00
C VAL A 1000 17.32 21.03 -14.35
N MET A 1001 17.73 20.03 -15.14
CA MET A 1001 18.30 18.79 -14.62
C MET A 1001 19.58 19.03 -13.81
N GLY A 1002 20.41 19.98 -14.27
CA GLY A 1002 21.60 20.43 -13.53
C GLY A 1002 21.27 21.17 -12.23
N LEU A 1003 20.24 22.03 -12.24
CA LEU A 1003 19.81 22.81 -11.05
C LEU A 1003 19.33 21.89 -9.92
N VAL A 1004 18.61 20.83 -10.26
CA VAL A 1004 18.08 19.84 -9.30
C VAL A 1004 19.03 18.63 -9.12
N GLU A 1005 20.25 18.69 -9.64
CA GLU A 1005 21.30 17.67 -9.47
C GLU A 1005 20.87 16.24 -9.92
N LEU A 1006 20.05 16.12 -10.98
CA LEU A 1006 19.51 14.85 -11.49
C LEU A 1006 20.29 14.26 -12.69
N ASN A 1007 21.40 14.88 -13.11
CA ASN A 1007 22.16 14.48 -14.30
C ASN A 1007 22.57 12.99 -14.31
N ASN A 1008 22.97 12.46 -13.16
CA ASN A 1008 23.41 11.06 -13.03
C ASN A 1008 22.25 10.06 -13.19
N LEU A 1009 21.02 10.52 -12.98
CA LEU A 1009 19.80 9.71 -13.00
C LEU A 1009 19.01 9.87 -14.31
N ARG A 1010 19.57 10.55 -15.31
CA ARG A 1010 18.94 10.85 -16.61
C ARG A 1010 18.19 9.67 -17.22
N ASN A 1011 18.84 8.50 -17.28
CA ASN A 1011 18.32 7.28 -17.92
C ASN A 1011 17.69 6.29 -16.93
N SER A 1012 17.55 6.68 -15.67
CA SER A 1012 16.88 5.86 -14.67
C SER A 1012 15.35 5.93 -14.86
N ILE A 1013 14.68 4.81 -14.63
CA ILE A 1013 13.21 4.74 -14.67
C ILE A 1013 12.65 5.34 -13.38
N VAL A 1014 11.58 6.12 -13.52
CA VAL A 1014 10.90 6.71 -12.39
C VAL A 1014 10.34 5.64 -11.44
N GLY A 1015 9.67 4.61 -11.97
CA GLY A 1015 9.17 3.47 -11.19
C GLY A 1015 7.99 3.83 -10.29
N LEU A 1016 7.44 2.82 -9.61
CA LEU A 1016 6.32 2.99 -8.69
C LEU A 1016 6.82 3.41 -7.30
N PRO A 1017 6.16 4.39 -6.65
CA PRO A 1017 6.52 4.83 -5.30
C PRO A 1017 6.60 3.66 -4.31
N GLY A 1018 7.69 3.59 -3.56
CA GLY A 1018 7.92 2.57 -2.52
C GLY A 1018 8.17 1.14 -3.03
N VAL A 1019 8.21 0.92 -4.35
CA VAL A 1019 8.40 -0.43 -4.92
C VAL A 1019 9.68 -0.51 -5.75
N ASN A 1020 9.87 0.40 -6.70
CA ASN A 1020 11.01 0.37 -7.61
C ASN A 1020 11.29 1.73 -8.28
N GLY A 1021 12.45 1.84 -8.93
CA GLY A 1021 12.87 3.04 -9.66
C GLY A 1021 13.60 4.04 -8.77
N LEU A 1022 13.20 5.31 -8.85
CA LEU A 1022 13.80 6.40 -8.08
C LEU A 1022 13.50 6.29 -6.59
N SER A 1023 14.49 6.64 -5.76
CA SER A 1023 14.29 6.84 -4.33
C SER A 1023 13.30 7.99 -4.07
N ILE A 1024 12.77 8.08 -2.84
CA ILE A 1024 11.82 9.15 -2.47
C ILE A 1024 12.45 10.53 -2.69
N GLU A 1025 13.71 10.69 -2.27
CA GLU A 1025 14.54 11.89 -2.46
C GLU A 1025 14.67 12.29 -3.94
N GLN A 1026 15.06 11.34 -4.78
CA GLN A 1026 15.23 11.55 -6.21
C GLN A 1026 13.90 11.86 -6.91
N ARG A 1027 12.81 11.24 -6.44
CA ARG A 1027 11.47 11.46 -6.95
C ARG A 1027 10.94 12.84 -6.56
N LYS A 1028 11.17 13.31 -5.34
CA LYS A 1028 10.87 14.68 -4.91
C LYS A 1028 11.58 15.71 -5.78
N ARG A 1029 12.87 15.48 -6.04
CA ARG A 1029 13.66 16.28 -6.99
C ARG A 1029 13.07 16.24 -8.41
N LEU A 1030 12.63 15.08 -8.89
CA LEU A 1030 11.96 14.97 -10.18
C LEU A 1030 10.65 15.78 -10.21
N THR A 1031 9.83 15.73 -9.16
CA THR A 1031 8.60 16.54 -9.05
C THR A 1031 8.92 18.03 -9.16
N ILE A 1032 9.92 18.50 -8.41
CA ILE A 1032 10.39 19.89 -8.49
C ILE A 1032 10.86 20.23 -9.90
N ALA A 1033 11.66 19.36 -10.53
CA ALA A 1033 12.16 19.56 -11.89
C ALA A 1033 11.03 19.62 -12.94
N VAL A 1034 10.03 18.74 -12.84
CA VAL A 1034 8.87 18.69 -13.75
C VAL A 1034 8.06 19.99 -13.69
N GLU A 1035 7.92 20.59 -12.51
CA GLU A 1035 7.28 21.90 -12.33
C GLU A 1035 8.17 23.05 -12.79
N LEU A 1036 9.48 22.99 -12.57
CA LEU A 1036 10.44 24.01 -13.01
C LEU A 1036 10.57 24.12 -14.53
N VAL A 1037 10.40 23.02 -15.25
CA VAL A 1037 10.41 22.99 -16.71
C VAL A 1037 9.27 23.82 -17.34
N ALA A 1038 8.22 24.16 -16.58
CA ALA A 1038 7.21 25.11 -17.03
C ALA A 1038 7.67 26.58 -17.02
N ASN A 1039 8.89 26.84 -16.54
CA ASN A 1039 9.44 28.17 -16.26
C ASN A 1039 8.51 29.06 -15.39
N PRO A 1040 8.00 28.57 -14.23
CA PRO A 1040 7.09 29.34 -13.39
C PRO A 1040 7.81 30.48 -12.65
N SER A 1041 7.07 31.54 -12.31
CA SER A 1041 7.54 32.66 -11.50
C SER A 1041 7.26 32.47 -10.00
N ILE A 1042 6.17 31.78 -9.68
CA ILE A 1042 5.73 31.46 -8.31
C ILE A 1042 5.69 29.93 -8.18
N ILE A 1043 6.23 29.39 -7.09
CA ILE A 1043 6.21 27.96 -6.83
C ILE A 1043 5.68 27.71 -5.43
N PHE A 1044 4.64 26.88 -5.34
CA PHE A 1044 4.14 26.34 -4.09
C PHE A 1044 4.67 24.91 -3.94
N MET A 1045 5.22 24.57 -2.78
CA MET A 1045 5.69 23.22 -2.49
C MET A 1045 5.01 22.72 -1.22
N ASP A 1046 4.17 21.70 -1.34
CA ASP A 1046 3.52 21.10 -0.19
C ASP A 1046 4.41 19.99 0.40
N GLU A 1047 5.00 20.24 1.56
CA GLU A 1047 5.88 19.34 2.31
C GLU A 1047 6.99 18.69 1.46
N PRO A 1048 7.94 19.48 0.92
CA PRO A 1048 9.02 18.95 0.07
C PRO A 1048 9.97 18.00 0.81
N THR A 1049 9.99 18.05 2.14
CA THR A 1049 10.82 17.17 3.00
C THR A 1049 10.08 15.95 3.55
N SER A 1050 8.82 15.73 3.16
CA SER A 1050 8.02 14.61 3.66
C SER A 1050 8.60 13.25 3.25
N GLY A 1051 8.72 12.34 4.23
CA GLY A 1051 9.23 10.98 4.02
C GLY A 1051 10.71 10.89 3.66
N LEU A 1052 11.48 11.94 3.93
CA LEU A 1052 12.93 12.01 3.73
C LEU A 1052 13.67 11.96 5.07
N ASP A 1053 14.90 11.46 5.06
CA ASP A 1053 15.83 11.61 6.17
C ASP A 1053 16.54 12.98 6.13
N ALA A 1054 17.38 13.28 7.13
CA ALA A 1054 17.97 14.62 7.31
C ALA A 1054 18.76 15.04 6.09
N ARG A 1055 19.54 14.07 5.62
CA ARG A 1055 20.41 14.21 4.47
C ARG A 1055 19.59 14.39 3.19
N ALA A 1056 18.64 13.50 2.89
CA ALA A 1056 17.81 13.63 1.69
C ALA A 1056 17.01 14.94 1.69
N ALA A 1057 16.46 15.33 2.84
CA ALA A 1057 15.77 16.59 3.00
C ALA A 1057 16.70 17.79 2.76
N ALA A 1058 17.94 17.75 3.24
CA ALA A 1058 18.94 18.79 3.00
C ALA A 1058 19.30 18.89 1.50
N ILE A 1059 19.46 17.77 0.79
CA ILE A 1059 19.71 17.76 -0.66
C ILE A 1059 18.52 18.40 -1.41
N VAL A 1060 17.29 18.00 -1.09
CA VAL A 1060 16.09 18.60 -1.69
C VAL A 1060 16.03 20.09 -1.38
N MET A 1061 16.20 20.50 -0.13
CA MET A 1061 16.14 21.91 0.28
C MET A 1061 17.26 22.75 -0.34
N ARG A 1062 18.43 22.18 -0.59
CA ARG A 1062 19.48 22.82 -1.38
C ARG A 1062 19.04 23.09 -2.81
N THR A 1063 18.34 22.15 -3.47
CA THR A 1063 17.78 22.39 -4.81
C THR A 1063 16.66 23.44 -4.80
N VAL A 1064 15.86 23.50 -3.73
CA VAL A 1064 14.86 24.55 -3.51
C VAL A 1064 15.54 25.91 -3.32
N ARG A 1065 16.61 25.98 -2.54
CA ARG A 1065 17.41 27.21 -2.35
C ARG A 1065 18.02 27.70 -3.65
N ASN A 1066 18.61 26.78 -4.44
CA ASN A 1066 19.13 27.09 -5.78
C ASN A 1066 18.02 27.68 -6.68
N THR A 1067 16.79 27.17 -6.57
CA THR A 1067 15.62 27.67 -7.30
C THR A 1067 15.26 29.09 -6.87
N VAL A 1068 15.22 29.38 -5.57
CA VAL A 1068 14.93 30.72 -5.04
C VAL A 1068 15.98 31.73 -5.48
N ASP A 1069 17.25 31.34 -5.49
CA ASP A 1069 18.37 32.20 -5.87
C ASP A 1069 18.33 32.64 -7.34
N THR A 1070 17.52 31.99 -8.19
CA THR A 1070 17.20 32.46 -9.55
C THR A 1070 16.30 33.70 -9.57
N GLY A 1071 15.66 34.06 -8.45
CA GLY A 1071 14.75 35.20 -8.31
C GLY A 1071 13.26 34.85 -8.26
N ARG A 1072 12.92 33.57 -8.06
CA ARG A 1072 11.52 33.09 -7.98
C ARG A 1072 10.90 33.31 -6.61
N THR A 1073 9.58 33.39 -6.55
CA THR A 1073 8.83 33.37 -5.28
C THR A 1073 8.55 31.92 -4.92
N VAL A 1074 9.11 31.42 -3.82
CA VAL A 1074 8.90 30.03 -3.39
C VAL A 1074 8.34 30.01 -1.99
N VAL A 1075 7.24 29.29 -1.83
CA VAL A 1075 6.58 29.07 -0.55
C VAL A 1075 6.48 27.58 -0.36
N CYS A 1076 6.95 27.08 0.78
CA CYS A 1076 6.79 25.67 1.11
C CYS A 1076 6.22 25.47 2.50
N THR A 1077 5.37 24.44 2.64
CA THR A 1077 4.96 23.96 3.96
C THR A 1077 6.05 23.08 4.53
N ILE A 1078 6.40 23.30 5.79
CA ILE A 1078 7.33 22.43 6.50
C ILE A 1078 6.83 22.15 7.91
N HIS A 1079 6.92 20.89 8.31
CA HIS A 1079 6.35 20.43 9.58
C HIS A 1079 7.39 20.39 10.69
N GLN A 1080 8.58 19.89 10.39
CA GLN A 1080 9.69 19.80 11.32
C GLN A 1080 11.03 19.87 10.56
N PRO A 1081 11.52 21.08 10.28
CA PRO A 1081 12.85 21.22 9.69
C PRO A 1081 13.94 20.83 10.70
N SER A 1082 15.03 20.24 10.22
CA SER A 1082 16.29 20.22 10.99
C SER A 1082 16.78 21.66 11.17
N VAL A 1083 17.68 21.89 12.12
CA VAL A 1083 18.23 23.22 12.38
C VAL A 1083 18.83 23.84 11.11
N ASP A 1084 19.60 23.06 10.36
CA ASP A 1084 20.25 23.51 9.12
C ASP A 1084 19.22 23.87 8.03
N ILE A 1085 18.15 23.07 7.90
CA ILE A 1085 17.07 23.37 6.96
C ILE A 1085 16.30 24.62 7.41
N PHE A 1086 16.05 24.77 8.71
CA PHE A 1086 15.36 25.94 9.25
C PHE A 1086 16.15 27.23 8.99
N GLU A 1087 17.47 27.20 9.19
CA GLU A 1087 18.37 28.33 8.91
C GLU A 1087 18.44 28.68 7.41
N SER A 1088 18.01 27.80 6.50
CA SER A 1088 17.95 28.09 5.05
C SER A 1088 16.76 28.96 4.63
N PHE A 1089 15.75 29.10 5.51
CA PHE A 1089 14.56 29.92 5.26
C PHE A 1089 14.81 31.40 5.57
N ASP A 1090 14.27 32.27 4.72
CA ASP A 1090 14.38 33.72 4.89
C ASP A 1090 13.22 34.29 5.72
N GLU A 1091 12.03 33.70 5.62
CA GLU A 1091 10.81 34.12 6.31
C GLU A 1091 10.00 32.92 6.80
N VAL A 1092 9.27 33.11 7.91
CA VAL A 1092 8.33 32.12 8.46
C VAL A 1092 6.94 32.74 8.58
N TYR A 1093 5.94 32.05 8.05
CA TYR A 1093 4.52 32.34 8.26
C TYR A 1093 3.92 31.22 9.10
N LEU A 1094 3.45 31.56 10.30
CA LEU A 1094 2.99 30.57 11.27
C LEU A 1094 1.46 30.60 11.40
N VAL A 1095 0.83 29.45 11.17
CA VAL A 1095 -0.63 29.26 11.18
C VAL A 1095 -1.02 28.42 12.38
N PHE A 1096 -2.00 28.89 13.15
CA PHE A 1096 -2.56 28.22 14.33
C PHE A 1096 -3.99 27.78 14.11
#